data_AF-A0AAV4EYE9-F1
#
_entry.id   AF-A0AAV4EYE9-F1
#
_cell.length_a   1.000
_cell.length_b   1.000
_cell.length_c   1.000
_cell.angle_alpha   90.00
_cell.angle_beta   90.00
_cell.angle_gamma   90.00
#
_symmetry.space_group_name_H-M   'P 1'
#
loop_
_entity.id
_entity.type
_entity.pdbx_description
1 polymer ?
#
loop_
_entity_poly.entity_id
_entity_poly.type
_entity_poly.pdbx_seq_one_letter_code
_entity_poly.pdbx_strand_id
1 'polypeptide(L)'
;MSTYQLQPNYSYSHKHFLYVEDLARVALLAPPRPPPTNKVEIFRIEKYRVLDKKADKAPNKLLKEPYSALMTYLMGGLFDDLSKVRVIYRWVTSLKMERIFLPKVEPPATTPLYQIWRIKNRKGNYAQLVSILCRLAGIPCAIIHGRLKGSTYDVGQKVNDRLHYGEWNAVLIQGYWRLLNAYWGACAIGSEGTDDWLEIDDGGEDETEKKAEGKFSTKEYVYVCDENYFLTDPRQLITTHLPFVQEWQLLSEPLSLERFERMAFLKDRFFNLGMSVITHADCVISSHSGEVEICFGMPPDDARFFKFYYLLFRQETKDSSGFAPKYDRFVFMHRPKKDELSIRIRSPVTGTFRLELVGRDTRIKDPVYDYDWVVLYKIRFFKAKEKCLPFPSMPELGWGPGPYAMQLGLSPLSHCSGEVKANTLGEAEISFEVCDYNRLGNPMFYGTLSKSGSNDEKIKDRVVHRVENGRVIFNIKLPKRGEYSLAIDGTSGKKPTPRNFANYMLVSDQRLSHPSSYPRGFDEGIGRKVACTRFDIEPLSHFSGLIHVQQEEFEIAFKVSPESELSLSLIGSDVMVSDSRRLVSETRTDDTIRYKIRLPKEGTYGLKVIGKSVHTTQFESVYDYIVEYRNPLTALAGSRQAAVGGENVLNPLGSNKPLDLVSPAATLSVEDTAEDEIRKRIDVAIEAEDEYELAATLDELMLSGVTDHRGQTEIARLKHELQIIYLKKDLLGAIHERSLPELIRSVTLVKERGHEHKMLAELREATKMMERLQQIQNLLHDVRVV
;
A
#
# COMPACT_ATOMS: atom_id res chain seq x y z
N MET A 1 24.68 -23.18 19.35
CA MET A 1 26.15 -23.02 19.29
C MET A 1 26.60 -23.44 17.91
N SER A 2 27.27 -22.56 17.17
CA SER A 2 27.71 -22.82 15.80
C SER A 2 28.78 -23.93 15.78
N THR A 3 28.68 -24.83 14.81
CA THR A 3 29.45 -26.10 14.71
C THR A 3 30.98 -25.94 14.68
N TYR A 4 31.51 -24.74 14.43
CA TYR A 4 32.96 -24.47 14.38
C TYR A 4 33.55 -24.03 15.72
N GLN A 5 32.73 -23.59 16.69
CA GLN A 5 33.22 -23.13 18.00
C GLN A 5 33.76 -24.26 18.89
N LEU A 6 33.64 -25.52 18.45
CA LEU A 6 33.94 -26.72 19.24
C LEU A 6 34.99 -27.64 18.58
N GLN A 7 35.68 -27.20 17.52
CA GLN A 7 36.74 -28.00 16.89
C GLN A 7 38.15 -27.49 17.27
N PRO A 8 39.06 -28.38 17.74
CA PRO A 8 40.34 -28.00 18.34
C PRO A 8 41.37 -27.34 17.39
N ASN A 9 41.09 -27.29 16.08
CA ASN A 9 42.04 -26.84 15.06
C ASN A 9 41.74 -25.44 14.49
N TYR A 10 40.80 -24.69 15.07
CA TYR A 10 40.46 -23.34 14.61
C TYR A 10 41.02 -22.27 15.56
N SER A 11 41.59 -21.21 15.00
CA SER A 11 42.09 -20.04 15.73
C SER A 11 41.24 -18.80 15.42
N TYR A 12 41.02 -17.93 16.40
CA TYR A 12 40.26 -16.70 16.18
C TYR A 12 41.13 -15.62 15.51
N SER A 13 40.70 -15.14 14.34
CA SER A 13 41.35 -14.02 13.64
C SER A 13 40.72 -12.70 14.08
N HIS A 14 41.37 -11.97 14.98
CA HIS A 14 40.93 -10.64 15.42
C HIS A 14 40.76 -9.63 14.27
N LYS A 15 41.58 -9.74 13.20
CA LYS A 15 41.49 -8.87 12.02
C LYS A 15 40.18 -9.07 11.21
N HIS A 16 39.60 -10.27 11.27
CA HIS A 16 38.46 -10.68 10.44
C HIS A 16 37.22 -11.09 11.25
N PHE A 17 37.35 -11.08 12.57
CA PHE A 17 36.29 -11.36 13.53
C PHE A 17 35.62 -12.72 13.33
N LEU A 18 36.40 -13.75 12.98
CA LEU A 18 35.93 -15.12 12.78
C LEU A 18 37.02 -16.16 13.09
N TYR A 19 36.58 -17.40 13.31
CA TYR A 19 37.45 -18.56 13.51
C TYR A 19 37.93 -19.12 12.17
N VAL A 20 39.25 -19.35 12.04
CA VAL A 20 39.93 -19.82 10.82
C VAL A 20 40.80 -21.03 11.10
N GLU A 21 41.02 -21.87 10.08
CA GLU A 21 41.91 -23.02 10.15
C GLU A 21 43.40 -22.60 10.17
N ASP A 22 43.73 -21.47 9.52
CA ASP A 22 45.11 -20.99 9.35
C ASP A 22 45.15 -19.45 9.38
N LEU A 23 45.71 -18.88 10.46
CA LEU A 23 45.84 -17.44 10.62
C LEU A 23 46.75 -16.79 9.57
N ALA A 24 47.80 -17.48 9.11
CA ALA A 24 48.75 -16.92 8.15
C ALA A 24 48.11 -16.71 6.77
N ARG A 25 47.28 -17.67 6.33
CA ARG A 25 46.51 -17.54 5.08
C ARG A 25 45.54 -16.38 5.11
N VAL A 26 44.86 -16.19 6.24
CA VAL A 26 43.83 -15.15 6.37
C VAL A 26 44.45 -13.78 6.64
N ALA A 27 45.65 -13.70 7.23
CA ALA A 27 46.34 -12.43 7.49
C ALA A 27 46.54 -11.56 6.22
N LEU A 28 46.68 -12.18 5.05
CA LEU A 28 46.82 -11.53 3.75
C LEU A 28 45.50 -10.99 3.18
N LEU A 29 44.35 -11.42 3.70
CA LEU A 29 43.04 -10.99 3.22
C LEU A 29 42.68 -9.60 3.77
N ALA A 30 41.80 -8.91 3.06
CA ALA A 30 41.26 -7.63 3.51
C ALA A 30 40.31 -7.85 4.70
N PRO A 31 40.32 -6.97 5.72
CA PRO A 31 39.34 -7.04 6.81
C PRO A 31 37.92 -6.72 6.31
N PRO A 32 36.86 -7.16 7.01
CA PRO A 32 35.49 -6.75 6.73
C PRO A 32 35.36 -5.24 6.89
N ARG A 33 34.99 -4.56 5.80
CA ARG A 33 34.80 -3.11 5.74
C ARG A 33 33.81 -2.76 4.63
N PRO A 34 33.20 -1.57 4.67
CA PRO A 34 32.31 -1.12 3.61
C PRO A 34 32.97 -1.20 2.23
N PRO A 35 32.32 -1.82 1.24
CA PRO A 35 32.82 -1.77 -0.11
C PRO A 35 32.64 -0.36 -0.72
N PRO A 36 33.56 0.10 -1.59
CA PRO A 36 33.52 1.43 -2.18
C PRO A 36 32.56 1.56 -3.36
N THR A 37 32.06 0.44 -3.89
CA THR A 37 31.16 0.39 -5.03
C THR A 37 29.91 -0.40 -4.68
N ASN A 38 28.80 -0.10 -5.34
CA ASN A 38 27.56 -0.85 -5.24
C ASN A 38 27.53 -2.02 -6.23
N LYS A 39 26.59 -2.95 -6.03
CA LYS A 39 26.36 -4.11 -6.90
C LYS A 39 26.24 -3.73 -8.37
N VAL A 40 25.42 -2.72 -8.66
CA VAL A 40 25.07 -2.30 -10.04
C VAL A 40 26.28 -1.79 -10.83
N GLU A 41 27.35 -1.38 -10.15
CA GLU A 41 28.59 -0.90 -10.77
C GLU A 41 29.49 -2.06 -11.21
N ILE A 42 29.46 -3.19 -10.51
CA ILE A 42 30.34 -4.34 -10.76
C ILE A 42 29.62 -5.53 -11.44
N PHE A 43 28.29 -5.61 -11.32
CA PHE A 43 27.50 -6.73 -11.82
C PHE A 43 26.32 -6.26 -12.67
N ARG A 44 26.20 -6.83 -13.88
CA ARG A 44 25.07 -6.67 -14.79
C ARG A 44 24.68 -8.02 -15.36
N ILE A 45 23.47 -8.49 -15.05
CA ILE A 45 23.03 -9.86 -15.35
C ILE A 45 23.12 -10.20 -16.84
N GLU A 46 22.96 -9.23 -17.73
CA GLU A 46 23.03 -9.39 -19.18
C GLU A 46 24.37 -9.98 -19.62
N LYS A 47 25.46 -9.64 -18.91
CA LYS A 47 26.81 -10.14 -19.19
C LYS A 47 27.02 -11.60 -18.76
N TYR A 48 26.15 -12.12 -17.88
CA TYR A 48 26.30 -13.45 -17.29
C TYR A 48 25.26 -14.47 -17.80
N ARG A 49 24.34 -14.10 -18.69
CA ARG A 49 23.27 -14.99 -19.18
C ARG A 49 23.78 -16.31 -19.76
N VAL A 50 24.92 -16.32 -20.45
CA VAL A 50 25.54 -17.55 -20.99
C VAL A 50 26.05 -18.43 -19.85
N LEU A 51 26.67 -17.81 -18.85
CA LEU A 51 27.18 -18.49 -17.67
C LEU A 51 26.04 -19.07 -16.82
N ASP A 52 24.95 -18.32 -16.68
CA ASP A 52 23.78 -18.77 -15.94
C ASP A 52 23.13 -19.98 -16.61
N LYS A 53 22.98 -19.94 -17.95
CA LYS A 53 22.51 -21.09 -18.73
C LYS A 53 23.41 -22.32 -18.58
N LYS A 54 24.72 -22.13 -18.39
CA LYS A 54 25.66 -23.23 -18.12
C LYS A 54 25.39 -23.84 -16.75
N ALA A 55 25.23 -23.02 -15.71
CA ALA A 55 24.88 -23.47 -14.38
C ALA A 55 23.54 -24.22 -14.36
N ASP A 56 22.51 -23.67 -15.01
CA ASP A 56 21.16 -24.26 -15.11
C ASP A 56 21.14 -25.62 -15.83
N LYS A 57 22.10 -25.84 -16.74
CA LYS A 57 22.25 -27.08 -17.52
C LYS A 57 23.15 -28.12 -16.88
N ALA A 58 23.65 -27.87 -15.66
CA ALA A 58 24.50 -28.82 -14.96
C ALA A 58 23.81 -30.20 -14.84
N PRO A 59 24.38 -31.28 -15.38
CA PRO A 59 23.75 -32.59 -15.34
C PRO A 59 23.53 -33.12 -13.92
N ASN A 60 22.34 -33.64 -13.62
CA ASN A 60 22.02 -34.22 -12.30
C ASN A 60 22.96 -35.35 -11.85
N LYS A 61 23.63 -36.05 -12.78
CA LYS A 61 24.65 -37.06 -12.44
C LYS A 61 25.81 -36.49 -11.64
N LEU A 62 26.15 -35.21 -11.84
CA LEU A 62 27.23 -34.53 -11.12
C LEU A 62 26.97 -34.41 -9.62
N LEU A 63 25.71 -34.53 -9.18
CA LEU A 63 25.38 -34.59 -7.75
C LEU A 63 25.99 -35.81 -7.06
N LYS A 64 26.10 -36.93 -7.79
CA LYS A 64 26.62 -38.20 -7.27
C LYS A 64 28.13 -38.38 -7.50
N GLU A 65 28.74 -37.51 -8.29
CA GLU A 65 30.16 -37.52 -8.58
C GLU A 65 30.94 -36.69 -7.54
N PRO A 66 32.27 -36.87 -7.40
CA PRO A 66 33.08 -36.02 -6.53
C PRO A 66 32.96 -34.53 -6.90
N TYR A 67 33.11 -33.63 -5.92
CA TYR A 67 33.05 -32.18 -6.16
C TYR A 67 33.94 -31.71 -7.31
N SER A 68 35.11 -32.33 -7.52
CA SER A 68 36.03 -31.99 -8.62
C SER A 68 35.37 -32.08 -10.00
N ALA A 69 34.46 -33.03 -10.23
CA ALA A 69 33.74 -33.16 -11.49
C ALA A 69 32.76 -31.99 -11.70
N LEU A 70 31.96 -31.67 -10.68
CA LEU A 70 31.06 -30.51 -10.69
C LEU A 70 31.84 -29.21 -10.89
N MET A 71 32.93 -29.03 -10.15
CA MET A 71 33.75 -27.82 -10.22
C MET A 71 34.42 -27.69 -11.59
N THR A 72 34.90 -28.78 -12.19
CA THR A 72 35.43 -28.76 -13.57
C THR A 72 34.37 -28.30 -14.56
N TYR A 73 33.14 -28.82 -14.44
CA TYR A 73 32.03 -28.41 -15.28
C TYR A 73 31.72 -26.92 -15.10
N LEU A 74 31.48 -26.46 -13.87
CA LEU A 74 31.08 -25.06 -13.60
C LEU A 74 32.21 -24.06 -13.94
N MET A 75 33.45 -24.35 -13.54
CA MET A 75 34.60 -23.44 -13.65
C MET A 75 35.27 -23.44 -15.01
N GLY A 76 34.96 -24.38 -15.91
CA GLY A 76 35.59 -24.44 -17.23
C GLY A 76 35.49 -23.11 -17.99
N GLY A 77 36.65 -22.51 -18.29
CA GLY A 77 36.79 -21.23 -18.98
C GLY A 77 36.65 -19.97 -18.11
N LEU A 78 36.52 -20.10 -16.79
CA LEU A 78 36.38 -18.97 -15.87
C LEU A 78 37.71 -18.62 -15.21
N PHE A 79 38.10 -17.35 -15.27
CA PHE A 79 39.36 -16.86 -14.72
C PHE A 79 39.14 -15.86 -13.59
N ASP A 80 38.13 -15.00 -13.70
CA ASP A 80 37.82 -13.97 -12.71
C ASP A 80 36.91 -14.47 -11.59
N ASP A 81 37.07 -13.88 -10.40
CA ASP A 81 36.38 -14.30 -9.19
C ASP A 81 34.87 -14.02 -9.24
N LEU A 82 34.44 -12.95 -9.91
CA LEU A 82 33.04 -12.58 -10.02
C LEU A 82 32.25 -13.61 -10.83
N SER A 83 32.80 -14.08 -11.96
CA SER A 83 32.22 -15.16 -12.75
C SER A 83 32.16 -16.47 -11.97
N LYS A 84 33.22 -16.84 -11.23
CA LYS A 84 33.23 -18.04 -10.38
C LYS A 84 32.13 -17.98 -9.31
N VAL A 85 32.00 -16.85 -8.63
CA VAL A 85 30.96 -16.66 -7.61
C VAL A 85 29.56 -16.68 -8.24
N ARG A 86 29.37 -16.05 -9.41
CA ARG A 86 28.08 -16.04 -10.11
C ARG A 86 27.64 -17.45 -10.50
N VAL A 87 28.53 -18.26 -11.09
CA VAL A 87 28.17 -19.62 -11.51
C VAL A 87 27.86 -20.51 -10.30
N ILE A 88 28.56 -20.34 -9.17
CA ILE A 88 28.26 -21.03 -7.91
C ILE A 88 26.88 -20.64 -7.41
N TYR A 89 26.62 -19.34 -7.25
CA TYR A 89 25.35 -18.83 -6.75
C TYR A 89 24.19 -19.28 -7.63
N ARG A 90 24.33 -19.18 -8.95
CA ARG A 90 23.29 -19.59 -9.90
C ARG A 90 23.04 -21.10 -9.83
N TRP A 91 24.09 -21.91 -9.79
CA TRP A 91 23.93 -23.36 -9.68
C TRP A 91 23.20 -23.73 -8.39
N VAL A 92 23.63 -23.19 -7.24
CA VAL A 92 23.00 -23.45 -5.94
C VAL A 92 21.53 -23.02 -5.92
N THR A 93 21.21 -21.83 -6.42
CA THR A 93 19.83 -21.30 -6.41
C THR A 93 18.92 -21.95 -7.46
N SER A 94 19.48 -22.58 -8.49
CA SER A 94 18.72 -23.36 -9.47
C SER A 94 18.35 -24.77 -9.01
N LEU A 95 18.90 -25.24 -7.88
CA LEU A 95 18.62 -26.57 -7.35
C LEU A 95 17.16 -26.66 -6.88
N LYS A 96 16.36 -27.47 -7.58
CA LYS A 96 14.99 -27.80 -7.19
C LYS A 96 14.99 -28.86 -6.09
N MET A 97 15.32 -28.46 -4.86
CA MET A 97 15.56 -29.33 -3.70
C MET A 97 14.44 -30.37 -3.50
N GLU A 98 13.20 -29.99 -3.75
CA GLU A 98 11.98 -30.78 -3.63
C GLU A 98 11.98 -31.95 -4.61
N ARG A 99 12.51 -31.74 -5.81
CA ARG A 99 12.58 -32.75 -6.89
C ARG A 99 13.80 -33.66 -6.78
N ILE A 100 14.72 -33.39 -5.87
CA ILE A 100 15.91 -34.21 -5.66
C ILE A 100 15.58 -35.38 -4.73
N PHE A 101 15.57 -36.59 -5.27
CA PHE A 101 15.42 -37.83 -4.51
C PHE A 101 16.66 -38.09 -3.66
N LEU A 102 16.46 -38.23 -2.35
CA LEU A 102 17.53 -38.54 -1.43
C LEU A 102 17.74 -40.06 -1.30
N PRO A 103 18.99 -40.53 -1.24
CA PRO A 103 19.26 -41.89 -0.82
C PRO A 103 18.91 -42.05 0.67
N LYS A 104 18.48 -43.27 1.05
CA LYS A 104 18.24 -43.65 2.45
C LYS A 104 19.52 -43.62 3.28
N VAL A 105 20.64 -43.99 2.66
CA VAL A 105 21.97 -43.99 3.27
C VAL A 105 22.66 -42.66 3.01
N GLU A 106 23.41 -42.18 4.00
CA GLU A 106 24.22 -40.97 3.90
C GLU A 106 25.20 -41.06 2.70
N PRO A 107 25.17 -40.10 1.76
CA PRO A 107 26.10 -40.09 0.63
C PRO A 107 27.56 -39.88 1.06
N PRO A 108 28.54 -40.20 0.21
CA PRO A 108 29.94 -39.88 0.50
C PRO A 108 30.16 -38.37 0.63
N ALA A 109 30.86 -37.93 1.68
CA ALA A 109 31.12 -36.52 1.99
C ALA A 109 31.84 -35.74 0.87
N THR A 110 32.48 -36.47 -0.06
CA THR A 110 33.17 -35.94 -1.24
C THR A 110 32.25 -35.53 -2.39
N THR A 111 30.93 -35.73 -2.27
CA THR A 111 29.94 -35.46 -3.34
C THR A 111 29.02 -34.28 -3.01
N PRO A 112 28.51 -33.53 -4.01
CA PRO A 112 27.50 -32.48 -3.78
C PRO A 112 26.21 -33.01 -3.15
N LEU A 113 25.79 -34.24 -3.48
CA LEU A 113 24.60 -34.88 -2.92
C LEU A 113 24.68 -35.02 -1.41
N TYR A 114 25.86 -35.17 -0.82
CA TYR A 114 26.04 -35.18 0.63
C TYR A 114 25.52 -33.90 1.30
N GLN A 115 25.88 -32.73 0.76
CA GLN A 115 25.43 -31.47 1.35
C GLN A 115 23.95 -31.23 1.11
N ILE A 116 23.43 -31.60 -0.06
CA ILE A 116 21.99 -31.58 -0.33
C ILE A 116 21.23 -32.49 0.65
N TRP A 117 21.76 -33.68 0.92
CA TRP A 117 21.22 -34.61 1.91
C TRP A 117 21.23 -33.99 3.31
N ARG A 118 22.32 -33.32 3.71
CA ARG A 118 22.38 -32.60 5.00
C ARG A 118 21.35 -31.47 5.07
N ILE A 119 21.20 -30.66 4.01
CA ILE A 119 20.21 -29.57 3.95
C ILE A 119 18.79 -30.12 4.17
N LYS A 120 18.40 -31.14 3.41
CA LYS A 120 17.05 -31.72 3.51
C LYS A 120 16.79 -32.45 4.83
N ASN A 121 17.83 -32.95 5.50
CA ASN A 121 17.73 -33.55 6.84
C ASN A 121 17.96 -32.55 7.99
N ARG A 122 17.95 -31.23 7.73
CA ARG A 122 18.19 -30.16 8.72
C ARG A 122 19.55 -30.28 9.46
N LYS A 123 20.52 -30.93 8.82
CA LYS A 123 21.90 -31.10 9.32
C LYS A 123 22.89 -30.15 8.66
N GLY A 124 22.46 -29.36 7.68
CA GLY A 124 23.28 -28.37 6.96
C GLY A 124 22.39 -27.29 6.33
N ASN A 125 22.99 -26.33 5.63
CA ASN A 125 22.28 -25.21 5.00
C ASN A 125 22.98 -24.72 3.72
N TYR A 126 22.33 -23.78 3.03
CA TYR A 126 22.84 -23.18 1.79
C TYR A 126 24.16 -22.43 1.99
N ALA A 127 24.33 -21.74 3.13
CA ALA A 127 25.54 -20.97 3.40
C ALA A 127 26.79 -21.86 3.50
N GLN A 128 26.64 -23.07 4.06
CA GLN A 128 27.67 -24.09 4.09
C GLN A 128 28.00 -24.62 2.69
N LEU A 129 26.98 -24.90 1.86
CA LEU A 129 27.17 -25.36 0.48
C LEU A 129 27.94 -24.32 -0.35
N VAL A 130 27.53 -23.05 -0.29
CA VAL A 130 28.24 -21.95 -0.96
C VAL A 130 29.69 -21.85 -0.47
N SER A 131 29.92 -21.93 0.85
CA SER A 131 31.27 -21.85 1.43
C SER A 131 32.18 -22.98 0.94
N ILE A 132 31.67 -24.22 0.84
CA ILE A 132 32.41 -25.37 0.28
C ILE A 132 32.78 -25.13 -1.17
N LEU A 133 31.84 -24.69 -2.00
CA LEU A 133 32.08 -24.43 -3.42
C LEU A 133 33.05 -23.26 -3.64
N CYS A 134 32.94 -22.20 -2.83
CA CYS A 134 33.88 -21.07 -2.86
C CYS A 134 35.29 -21.52 -2.48
N ARG A 135 35.44 -22.33 -1.42
CA ARG A 135 36.72 -22.89 -1.00
C ARG A 135 37.37 -23.68 -2.14
N LEU A 136 36.61 -24.52 -2.83
CA LEU A 136 37.08 -25.30 -3.98
C LEU A 136 37.42 -24.45 -5.21
N ALA A 137 36.78 -23.28 -5.36
CA ALA A 137 37.07 -22.31 -6.41
C ALA A 137 38.22 -21.35 -6.07
N GLY A 138 38.81 -21.46 -4.87
CA GLY A 138 39.84 -20.53 -4.39
C GLY A 138 39.31 -19.14 -4.03
N ILE A 139 38.00 -19.02 -3.76
CA ILE A 139 37.35 -17.77 -3.36
C ILE A 139 37.26 -17.69 -1.84
N PRO A 140 37.85 -16.67 -1.18
CA PRO A 140 37.64 -16.45 0.23
C PRO A 140 36.16 -16.20 0.53
N CYS A 141 35.59 -17.00 1.43
CA CYS A 141 34.18 -16.95 1.80
C CYS A 141 34.03 -17.10 3.31
N ALA A 142 33.27 -16.20 3.92
CA ALA A 142 32.87 -16.23 5.32
C ALA A 142 31.40 -16.64 5.43
N ILE A 143 31.07 -17.45 6.43
CA ILE A 143 29.68 -17.69 6.85
C ILE A 143 29.37 -16.68 7.96
N ILE A 144 28.34 -15.87 7.74
CA ILE A 144 27.88 -14.85 8.69
C ILE A 144 26.69 -15.43 9.45
N HIS A 145 26.73 -15.29 10.76
CA HIS A 145 25.67 -15.68 11.67
C HIS A 145 24.96 -14.42 12.20
N GLY A 146 23.64 -14.45 12.27
CA GLY A 146 22.89 -13.31 12.76
C GLY A 146 21.39 -13.52 12.84
N ARG A 147 20.66 -12.40 12.85
CA ARG A 147 19.20 -12.34 12.95
C ARG A 147 18.59 -11.96 11.61
N LEU A 148 17.55 -12.67 11.22
CA LEU A 148 16.81 -12.47 9.97
C LEU A 148 15.38 -12.01 10.26
N LYS A 149 14.92 -10.96 9.57
CA LYS A 149 13.50 -10.60 9.46
C LYS A 149 12.84 -11.36 8.30
N GLY A 150 12.80 -12.70 8.44
CA GLY A 150 12.27 -13.63 7.44
C GLY A 150 10.77 -13.89 7.58
N SER A 151 10.31 -15.06 7.15
CA SER A 151 8.89 -15.48 7.22
C SER A 151 8.33 -15.61 8.63
N THR A 152 9.19 -15.83 9.63
CA THR A 152 8.80 -15.88 11.05
C THR A 152 8.77 -14.49 11.71
N TYR A 153 9.07 -13.43 10.96
CA TYR A 153 9.10 -12.06 11.48
C TYR A 153 7.81 -11.29 11.23
N ASP A 154 7.15 -10.87 12.30
CA ASP A 154 6.04 -9.90 12.26
C ASP A 154 6.52 -8.46 12.41
N VAL A 155 5.91 -7.56 11.65
CA VAL A 155 6.30 -6.14 11.64
C VAL A 155 6.16 -5.53 13.03
N GLY A 156 7.26 -4.97 13.54
CA GLY A 156 7.32 -4.32 14.85
C GLY A 156 7.55 -5.27 16.02
N GLN A 157 7.77 -6.57 15.78
CA GLN A 157 8.18 -7.49 16.83
C GLN A 157 9.68 -7.37 17.13
N LYS A 158 10.06 -7.72 18.37
CA LYS A 158 11.46 -7.87 18.73
C LYS A 158 12.02 -9.16 18.15
N VAL A 159 13.26 -9.11 17.67
CA VAL A 159 13.93 -10.30 17.15
C VAL A 159 14.59 -11.06 18.30
N ASN A 160 14.65 -12.38 18.16
CA ASN A 160 15.26 -13.27 19.14
C ASN A 160 15.99 -14.41 18.43
N ASP A 161 17.03 -14.92 19.07
CA ASP A 161 17.96 -15.87 18.46
C ASP A 161 17.34 -17.25 18.21
N ARG A 162 16.24 -17.60 18.89
CA ARG A 162 15.59 -18.90 18.69
C ARG A 162 14.78 -18.93 17.39
N LEU A 163 14.03 -17.88 17.11
CA LEU A 163 13.09 -17.82 15.98
C LEU A 163 13.65 -17.12 14.75
N HIS A 164 14.66 -16.27 14.94
CA HIS A 164 15.17 -15.38 13.90
C HIS A 164 16.63 -15.66 13.53
N TYR A 165 17.24 -16.72 14.05
CA TYR A 165 18.61 -17.06 13.66
C TYR A 165 18.69 -17.44 12.18
N GLY A 166 19.74 -16.98 11.52
CA GLY A 166 20.05 -17.40 10.16
C GLY A 166 21.53 -17.28 9.82
N GLU A 167 21.87 -17.87 8.67
CA GLU A 167 23.22 -17.91 8.13
C GLU A 167 23.22 -17.48 6.65
N TRP A 168 24.17 -16.63 6.29
CA TRP A 168 24.41 -16.19 4.91
C TRP A 168 25.91 -16.07 4.67
N ASN A 169 26.34 -15.61 3.50
CA ASN A 169 27.76 -15.54 3.16
C ASN A 169 28.24 -14.12 2.89
N ALA A 170 29.53 -13.91 3.13
CA ALA A 170 30.31 -12.90 2.45
C ALA A 170 31.39 -13.56 1.59
N VAL A 171 31.65 -13.01 0.41
CA VAL A 171 32.71 -13.43 -0.51
C VAL A 171 33.66 -12.27 -0.78
N LEU A 172 34.95 -12.53 -0.89
CA LEU A 172 35.93 -11.50 -1.20
C LEU A 172 36.10 -11.38 -2.72
N ILE A 173 35.69 -10.25 -3.28
CA ILE A 173 35.80 -9.95 -4.72
C ILE A 173 36.58 -8.66 -4.89
N GLN A 174 37.67 -8.71 -5.68
CA GLN A 174 38.52 -7.55 -5.96
C GLN A 174 38.99 -6.81 -4.68
N GLY A 175 39.28 -7.56 -3.61
CA GLY A 175 39.75 -7.01 -2.33
C GLY A 175 38.67 -6.44 -1.41
N TYR A 176 37.39 -6.62 -1.73
CA TYR A 176 36.27 -6.16 -0.90
C TYR A 176 35.24 -7.27 -0.66
N TRP A 177 34.75 -7.35 0.58
CA TRP A 177 33.73 -8.32 0.96
C TRP A 177 32.36 -7.93 0.39
N ARG A 178 31.65 -8.91 -0.16
CA ARG A 178 30.31 -8.77 -0.76
C ARG A 178 29.36 -9.78 -0.15
N LEU A 179 28.15 -9.36 0.16
CA LEU A 179 27.17 -10.18 0.86
C LEU A 179 26.29 -10.95 -0.13
N LEU A 180 25.94 -12.20 0.19
CA LEU A 180 24.95 -12.95 -0.58
C LEU A 180 24.20 -13.94 0.32
N ASN A 181 22.94 -14.22 -0.02
CA ASN A 181 22.12 -15.22 0.67
C ASN A 181 21.48 -16.17 -0.35
N ALA A 182 22.11 -17.32 -0.58
CA ALA A 182 21.61 -18.30 -1.54
C ALA A 182 20.34 -19.03 -1.08
N TYR A 183 19.99 -19.02 0.21
CA TYR A 183 18.72 -19.58 0.66
C TYR A 183 17.55 -18.71 0.20
N TRP A 184 17.59 -17.40 0.51
CA TRP A 184 16.56 -16.46 0.06
C TRP A 184 16.60 -16.27 -1.46
N GLY A 185 17.78 -16.37 -2.08
CA GLY A 185 17.96 -16.41 -3.53
C GLY A 185 17.37 -17.64 -4.25
N ALA A 186 17.17 -18.76 -3.54
CA ALA A 186 16.62 -20.00 -4.12
C ALA A 186 15.11 -20.16 -3.89
N CYS A 187 14.55 -19.40 -2.94
CA CYS A 187 13.19 -19.61 -2.47
C CYS A 187 12.14 -19.16 -3.48
N ALA A 188 11.22 -20.09 -3.80
CA ALA A 188 9.97 -19.83 -4.49
C ALA A 188 9.06 -18.92 -3.64
N ILE A 189 8.39 -17.97 -4.29
CA ILE A 189 7.50 -17.01 -3.63
C ILE A 189 6.25 -17.73 -3.11
N GLY A 190 6.27 -18.19 -1.85
CA GLY A 190 5.10 -18.64 -1.11
C GLY A 190 4.93 -17.77 0.13
N SER A 191 3.91 -16.91 0.14
CA SER A 191 3.48 -16.26 1.38
C SER A 191 2.50 -17.21 2.07
N GLU A 192 2.95 -17.95 3.08
CA GLU A 192 2.05 -18.43 4.14
C GLU A 192 2.04 -17.32 5.19
N GLY A 193 0.98 -16.51 5.20
CA GLY A 193 0.69 -15.61 6.32
C GLY A 193 0.09 -16.41 7.47
N THR A 194 0.41 -16.05 8.70
CA THR A 194 -0.26 -16.52 9.92
C THR A 194 -1.72 -16.03 9.93
N ASP A 195 -2.66 -16.93 10.22
CA ASP A 195 -4.13 -16.81 10.06
C ASP A 195 -4.86 -15.71 10.89
N ASP A 196 -4.17 -14.70 11.43
CA ASP A 196 -4.76 -13.68 12.32
C ASP A 196 -5.00 -12.29 11.68
N TRP A 197 -4.66 -12.11 10.40
CA TRP A 197 -4.80 -10.83 9.69
C TRP A 197 -5.95 -10.86 8.68
N LEU A 198 -6.99 -10.07 8.92
CA LEU A 198 -8.07 -9.89 7.95
C LEU A 198 -7.71 -8.76 6.97
N GLU A 199 -7.65 -9.07 5.68
CA GLU A 199 -7.56 -8.07 4.62
C GLU A 199 -8.86 -7.27 4.57
N ILE A 200 -8.76 -5.95 4.69
CA ILE A 200 -9.92 -5.05 4.77
C ILE A 200 -9.97 -4.03 3.62
N ASP A 201 -8.87 -3.92 2.87
CA ASP A 201 -8.76 -3.12 1.66
C ASP A 201 -7.53 -3.52 0.81
N ASP A 202 -7.70 -3.54 -0.51
CA ASP A 202 -6.70 -3.92 -1.50
C ASP A 202 -6.30 -2.77 -2.44
N GLY A 203 -6.77 -1.54 -2.18
CA GLY A 203 -6.36 -0.37 -2.94
C GLY A 203 -6.91 -0.29 -4.37
N GLY A 204 -7.94 -1.08 -4.71
CA GLY A 204 -9.00 -0.68 -5.62
C GLY A 204 -8.67 -0.21 -7.05
N GLU A 205 -7.65 -0.71 -7.75
CA GLU A 205 -7.54 -0.55 -9.21
C GLU A 205 -7.97 -1.81 -9.99
N ASP A 206 -8.74 -1.54 -11.05
CA ASP A 206 -9.22 -2.35 -12.18
C ASP A 206 -9.33 -3.89 -12.03
N GLU A 207 -10.56 -4.39 -11.86
CA GLU A 207 -10.87 -5.82 -12.01
C GLU A 207 -10.54 -6.35 -13.42
N THR A 208 -10.49 -5.49 -14.45
CA THR A 208 -10.20 -5.92 -15.82
C THR A 208 -8.71 -6.06 -16.10
N GLU A 209 -7.82 -5.27 -15.47
CA GLU A 209 -6.38 -5.55 -15.45
C GLU A 209 -6.07 -6.77 -14.54
N LYS A 210 -6.78 -6.94 -13.41
CA LYS A 210 -6.70 -8.17 -12.56
C LYS A 210 -7.16 -9.44 -13.28
N LYS A 211 -8.07 -9.34 -14.26
CA LYS A 211 -8.53 -10.47 -15.09
C LYS A 211 -7.67 -10.70 -16.34
N ALA A 212 -6.87 -9.71 -16.76
CA ALA A 212 -6.01 -9.84 -17.93
C ALA A 212 -4.69 -10.57 -17.62
N GLU A 213 -4.12 -10.43 -16.42
CA GLU A 213 -2.95 -11.23 -16.01
C GLU A 213 -3.00 -11.55 -14.50
N GLY A 214 -3.22 -12.83 -14.18
CA GLY A 214 -2.86 -13.40 -12.88
C GLY A 214 -3.86 -13.20 -11.74
N LYS A 215 -4.86 -14.09 -11.65
CA LYS A 215 -5.47 -14.44 -10.36
C LYS A 215 -4.36 -14.65 -9.32
N PHE A 216 -4.51 -14.08 -8.12
CA PHE A 216 -3.83 -14.54 -6.88
C PHE A 216 -4.25 -15.99 -6.49
N SER A 217 -4.57 -16.85 -7.46
CA SER A 217 -4.95 -18.24 -7.26
C SER A 217 -3.72 -19.13 -7.33
N THR A 218 -3.47 -19.87 -6.25
CA THR A 218 -2.69 -21.11 -6.20
C THR A 218 -1.40 -21.08 -7.04
N LYS A 219 -0.35 -20.45 -6.50
CA LYS A 219 0.99 -20.46 -7.11
C LYS A 219 1.47 -21.90 -7.29
N GLU A 220 1.58 -22.30 -8.55
CA GLU A 220 2.55 -23.30 -8.98
C GLU A 220 3.94 -22.79 -8.55
N TYR A 221 4.76 -23.59 -7.87
CA TYR A 221 6.08 -23.18 -7.43
C TYR A 221 6.97 -22.86 -8.65
N VAL A 222 7.09 -21.59 -9.00
CA VAL A 222 8.04 -21.13 -10.01
C VAL A 222 9.39 -20.91 -9.32
N TYR A 223 10.34 -21.80 -9.60
CA TYR A 223 11.72 -21.69 -9.12
C TYR A 223 12.45 -20.66 -9.99
N VAL A 224 12.49 -19.42 -9.54
CA VAL A 224 13.30 -18.35 -10.13
C VAL A 224 14.33 -17.90 -9.11
N CYS A 225 15.57 -17.78 -9.55
CA CYS A 225 16.64 -17.20 -8.73
C CYS A 225 16.31 -15.73 -8.43
N ASP A 226 16.21 -15.38 -7.15
CA ASP A 226 16.08 -13.98 -6.75
C ASP A 226 17.46 -13.31 -6.77
N GLU A 227 17.58 -12.36 -7.69
CA GLU A 227 18.80 -11.58 -7.89
C GLU A 227 19.07 -10.64 -6.73
N ASN A 228 18.09 -10.23 -5.93
CA ASN A 228 18.26 -9.29 -4.83
C ASN A 228 19.25 -9.81 -3.77
N TYR A 229 19.38 -11.13 -3.63
CA TYR A 229 20.26 -11.78 -2.66
C TYR A 229 21.64 -12.17 -3.21
N PHE A 230 21.98 -11.74 -4.44
CA PHE A 230 23.32 -11.89 -5.02
C PHE A 230 24.10 -10.58 -4.91
N LEU A 231 25.23 -10.58 -4.19
CA LEU A 231 26.09 -9.40 -4.01
C LEU A 231 25.32 -8.17 -3.50
N THR A 232 24.33 -8.39 -2.64
CA THR A 232 23.44 -7.35 -2.11
C THR A 232 24.23 -6.25 -1.44
N ASP A 233 23.88 -5.00 -1.72
CA ASP A 233 24.55 -3.87 -1.09
C ASP A 233 24.30 -3.88 0.44
N PRO A 234 25.32 -3.60 1.26
CA PRO A 234 25.19 -3.66 2.72
C PRO A 234 24.03 -2.84 3.29
N ARG A 235 23.77 -1.66 2.71
CA ARG A 235 22.66 -0.77 3.11
C ARG A 235 21.27 -1.35 2.81
N GLN A 236 21.16 -2.25 1.84
CA GLN A 236 19.93 -2.98 1.54
C GLN A 236 19.82 -4.22 2.42
N LEU A 237 20.87 -5.05 2.49
CA LEU A 237 20.78 -6.34 3.21
C LEU A 237 20.55 -6.15 4.72
N ILE A 238 21.12 -5.10 5.32
CA ILE A 238 21.00 -4.82 6.76
C ILE A 238 19.55 -4.60 7.22
N THR A 239 18.60 -4.27 6.33
CA THR A 239 17.19 -4.10 6.72
C THR A 239 16.50 -5.40 7.12
N THR A 240 17.06 -6.52 6.67
CA THR A 240 16.54 -7.87 6.93
C THR A 240 17.55 -8.79 7.60
N HIS A 241 18.85 -8.51 7.50
CA HIS A 241 19.94 -9.36 8.01
C HIS A 241 20.85 -8.59 8.96
N LEU A 242 20.74 -8.84 10.26
CA LEU A 242 21.62 -8.25 11.28
C LEU A 242 22.66 -9.27 11.76
N PRO A 243 23.95 -9.16 11.36
CA PRO A 243 25.04 -9.98 11.89
C PRO A 243 25.17 -9.89 13.41
N PHE A 244 25.57 -10.98 14.06
CA PHE A 244 25.98 -10.94 15.47
C PHE A 244 27.30 -10.20 15.68
N VAL A 245 28.18 -10.22 14.68
CA VAL A 245 29.47 -9.54 14.67
C VAL A 245 29.33 -8.27 13.84
N GLN A 246 29.46 -7.11 14.48
CA GLN A 246 29.11 -5.82 13.93
C GLN A 246 29.87 -5.46 12.64
N GLU A 247 31.13 -5.88 12.51
CA GLU A 247 31.99 -5.58 11.36
C GLU A 247 31.48 -6.24 10.08
N TRP A 248 30.75 -7.37 10.20
CA TRP A 248 30.13 -8.05 9.07
C TRP A 248 28.86 -7.37 8.54
N GLN A 249 28.45 -6.24 9.14
CA GLN A 249 27.45 -5.38 8.53
C GLN A 249 28.01 -4.66 7.29
N LEU A 250 29.34 -4.48 7.19
CA LEU A 250 30.00 -3.75 6.11
C LEU A 250 29.43 -2.33 5.92
N LEU A 251 29.02 -1.69 7.02
CA LEU A 251 28.56 -0.31 7.07
C LEU A 251 29.62 0.59 7.70
N SER A 252 29.69 1.84 7.23
CA SER A 252 30.56 2.87 7.83
C SER A 252 30.10 3.20 9.25
N GLU A 253 28.78 3.21 9.45
CA GLU A 253 28.11 3.39 10.74
C GLU A 253 27.25 2.15 10.98
N PRO A 254 27.72 1.21 11.83
CA PRO A 254 26.98 0.00 12.09
C PRO A 254 25.65 0.26 12.82
N LEU A 255 24.63 -0.49 12.41
CA LEU A 255 23.29 -0.49 12.97
C LEU A 255 23.24 -1.27 14.28
N SER A 256 22.63 -0.69 15.30
CA SER A 256 22.35 -1.39 16.56
C SER A 256 21.15 -2.34 16.44
N LEU A 257 21.06 -3.31 17.35
CA LEU A 257 19.89 -4.20 17.44
C LEU A 257 18.59 -3.42 17.65
N GLU A 258 18.58 -2.44 18.55
CA GLU A 258 17.40 -1.61 18.81
C GLU A 258 16.95 -0.87 17.54
N ARG A 259 17.90 -0.28 16.80
CA ARG A 259 17.57 0.42 15.56
C ARG A 259 17.10 -0.54 14.48
N PHE A 260 17.72 -1.71 14.37
CA PHE A 260 17.28 -2.78 13.47
C PHE A 260 15.84 -3.20 13.75
N GLU A 261 15.45 -3.38 15.02
CA GLU A 261 14.08 -3.72 15.39
C GLU A 261 13.08 -2.62 15.03
N ARG A 262 13.44 -1.36 15.30
CA ARG A 262 12.53 -0.22 15.16
C ARG A 262 12.39 0.29 13.74
N MET A 263 13.42 0.25 12.91
CA MET A 263 13.39 0.86 11.58
C MET A 263 12.26 0.33 10.70
N ALA A 264 11.77 1.17 9.77
CA ALA A 264 10.79 0.82 8.76
C ALA A 264 11.16 -0.52 8.08
N PHE A 265 10.17 -1.39 7.86
CA PHE A 265 10.44 -2.71 7.30
C PHE A 265 10.50 -2.65 5.77
N LEU A 266 11.64 -2.16 5.28
CA LEU A 266 11.92 -1.97 3.86
C LEU A 266 12.28 -3.30 3.20
N LYS A 267 11.67 -3.56 2.05
CA LYS A 267 11.88 -4.74 1.22
C LYS A 267 12.64 -4.37 -0.05
N ASP A 268 13.07 -5.37 -0.81
CA ASP A 268 14.00 -5.19 -1.93
C ASP A 268 13.48 -4.20 -2.99
N ARG A 269 12.17 -4.22 -3.28
CA ARG A 269 11.56 -3.30 -4.25
C ARG A 269 11.76 -1.83 -3.87
N PHE A 270 11.80 -1.49 -2.59
CA PHE A 270 12.08 -0.11 -2.15
C PHE A 270 13.44 0.38 -2.66
N PHE A 271 14.46 -0.47 -2.57
CA PHE A 271 15.80 -0.16 -3.05
C PHE A 271 15.89 -0.21 -4.56
N ASN A 272 15.23 -1.18 -5.21
CA ASN A 272 15.20 -1.25 -6.67
C ASN A 272 14.57 0.00 -7.31
N LEU A 273 13.57 0.60 -6.66
CA LEU A 273 12.92 1.83 -7.10
C LEU A 273 13.66 3.11 -6.64
N GLY A 274 14.77 2.99 -5.91
CA GLY A 274 15.54 4.14 -5.41
C GLY A 274 14.76 5.03 -4.44
N MET A 275 13.82 4.46 -3.68
CA MET A 275 12.95 5.22 -2.79
C MET A 275 13.67 5.67 -1.50
N SER A 276 13.09 6.66 -0.83
CA SER A 276 13.54 7.16 0.47
C SER A 276 12.34 7.35 1.42
N VAL A 277 12.57 7.22 2.73
CA VAL A 277 11.54 7.47 3.74
C VAL A 277 11.58 8.94 4.15
N ILE A 278 10.44 9.65 4.08
CA ILE A 278 10.36 11.08 4.44
C ILE A 278 9.83 11.27 5.86
N THR A 279 8.73 10.61 6.24
CA THR A 279 8.06 10.87 7.54
C THR A 279 8.37 9.80 8.59
N HIS A 280 7.99 8.55 8.37
CA HIS A 280 7.98 7.51 9.41
C HIS A 280 9.15 6.53 9.26
N ALA A 281 10.29 6.83 9.88
CA ALA A 281 11.46 5.96 9.84
C ALA A 281 11.34 4.69 10.70
N ASP A 282 10.32 4.59 11.55
CA ASP A 282 10.07 3.45 12.43
C ASP A 282 8.90 2.59 11.90
N CYS A 283 9.03 1.27 11.93
CA CYS A 283 8.03 0.33 11.41
C CYS A 283 6.74 0.28 12.22
N VAL A 284 6.74 0.78 13.47
CA VAL A 284 5.54 0.90 14.29
C VAL A 284 5.14 2.37 14.38
N ILE A 285 3.99 2.71 13.82
CA ILE A 285 3.44 4.07 13.84
C ILE A 285 2.30 4.14 14.85
N SER A 286 2.35 5.11 15.75
CA SER A 286 1.32 5.31 16.78
C SER A 286 0.54 6.60 16.50
N SER A 287 -0.77 6.48 16.24
CA SER A 287 -1.66 7.61 16.00
C SER A 287 -2.65 7.78 17.14
N HIS A 288 -2.69 9.01 17.69
CA HIS A 288 -3.61 9.44 18.74
C HIS A 288 -4.73 10.35 18.21
N SER A 289 -4.67 10.72 16.93
CA SER A 289 -5.66 11.56 16.23
C SER A 289 -6.68 10.73 15.42
N GLY A 290 -6.42 9.44 15.23
CA GLY A 290 -7.16 8.58 14.31
C GLY A 290 -6.71 8.73 12.85
N GLU A 291 -5.61 9.44 12.58
CA GLU A 291 -5.10 9.65 11.22
C GLU A 291 -3.57 9.60 11.19
N VAL A 292 -3.02 9.16 10.06
CA VAL A 292 -1.58 9.09 9.79
C VAL A 292 -1.32 9.42 8.32
N GLU A 293 -0.21 10.08 8.02
CA GLU A 293 0.24 10.35 6.65
C GLU A 293 1.69 9.89 6.48
N ILE A 294 1.91 8.91 5.61
CA ILE A 294 3.21 8.28 5.37
C ILE A 294 3.72 8.76 4.01
N CYS A 295 4.90 9.37 3.99
CA CYS A 295 5.47 9.94 2.78
C CYS A 295 6.81 9.29 2.42
N PHE A 296 7.01 9.08 1.13
CA PHE A 296 8.23 8.53 0.54
C PHE A 296 8.72 9.42 -0.60
N GLY A 297 10.04 9.55 -0.72
CA GLY A 297 10.68 10.19 -1.87
C GLY A 297 11.00 9.15 -2.95
N MET A 298 11.01 9.59 -4.20
CA MET A 298 11.33 8.80 -5.39
C MET A 298 12.30 9.58 -6.28
N PRO A 299 13.10 8.92 -7.12
CA PRO A 299 13.93 9.61 -8.10
C PRO A 299 13.04 10.40 -9.09
N PRO A 300 13.21 11.73 -9.23
CA PRO A 300 12.29 12.57 -10.00
C PRO A 300 12.11 12.17 -11.47
N ASP A 301 13.17 11.65 -12.10
CA ASP A 301 13.16 11.26 -13.50
C ASP A 301 12.50 9.89 -13.75
N ASP A 302 12.41 9.07 -12.72
CA ASP A 302 11.88 7.71 -12.79
C ASP A 302 10.46 7.58 -12.21
N ALA A 303 10.10 8.43 -11.26
CA ALA A 303 8.85 8.35 -10.48
C ALA A 303 7.57 8.22 -11.34
N ARG A 304 7.54 8.82 -12.54
CA ARG A 304 6.41 8.73 -13.47
C ARG A 304 6.15 7.31 -14.01
N PHE A 305 7.15 6.43 -13.95
CA PHE A 305 7.05 5.05 -14.42
C PHE A 305 6.71 4.07 -13.31
N PHE A 306 6.71 4.52 -12.06
CA PHE A 306 6.40 3.66 -10.94
C PHE A 306 4.89 3.55 -10.76
N LYS A 307 4.40 2.35 -10.48
CA LYS A 307 3.03 2.10 -10.04
C LYS A 307 3.07 1.47 -8.65
N PHE A 308 2.10 1.80 -7.81
CA PHE A 308 2.02 1.34 -6.42
C PHE A 308 0.60 0.87 -6.09
N TYR A 309 0.51 -0.15 -5.25
CA TYR A 309 -0.72 -0.55 -4.56
C TYR A 309 -0.45 -0.67 -3.07
N TYR A 310 -1.51 -0.57 -2.28
CA TYR A 310 -1.42 -0.86 -0.87
C TYR A 310 -2.39 -1.98 -0.50
N LEU A 311 -2.02 -2.74 0.51
CA LEU A 311 -2.89 -3.69 1.19
C LEU A 311 -2.98 -3.25 2.65
N LEU A 312 -4.19 -3.18 3.18
CA LEU A 312 -4.43 -2.84 4.57
C LEU A 312 -5.10 -4.03 5.27
N PHE A 313 -4.49 -4.48 6.36
CA PHE A 313 -4.99 -5.55 7.19
C PHE A 313 -5.29 -5.03 8.59
N ARG A 314 -6.33 -5.55 9.23
CA ARG A 314 -6.63 -5.29 10.64
C ARG A 314 -6.34 -6.56 11.45
N GLN A 315 -5.70 -6.38 12.61
CA GLN A 315 -5.56 -7.45 13.58
C GLN A 315 -6.89 -7.60 14.34
N GLU A 316 -7.45 -8.81 14.40
CA GLU A 316 -8.58 -9.08 15.28
C GLU A 316 -8.08 -9.22 16.73
N THR A 317 -8.48 -8.31 17.63
CA THR A 317 -8.13 -8.36 19.06
C THR A 317 -9.34 -8.02 19.91
N LYS A 318 -9.37 -8.47 21.18
CA LYS A 318 -10.43 -8.11 22.16
C LYS A 318 -10.57 -6.59 22.37
N ASP A 319 -9.51 -5.82 22.11
CA ASP A 319 -9.47 -4.34 22.19
C ASP A 319 -10.04 -3.64 20.94
N SER A 320 -10.43 -4.39 19.92
CA SER A 320 -11.00 -3.87 18.69
C SER A 320 -12.44 -3.42 18.91
N SER A 321 -12.64 -2.16 19.25
CA SER A 321 -13.99 -1.58 19.35
C SER A 321 -14.52 -1.17 17.96
N GLY A 322 -15.82 -1.39 17.73
CA GLY A 322 -16.56 -0.92 16.56
C GLY A 322 -16.51 -1.81 15.31
N PHE A 323 -17.59 -1.76 14.53
CA PHE A 323 -17.67 -2.38 13.20
C PHE A 323 -16.74 -1.63 12.24
N ALA A 324 -15.68 -2.27 11.77
CA ALA A 324 -14.80 -1.67 10.76
C ALA A 324 -15.57 -1.59 9.43
N PRO A 325 -15.70 -0.40 8.82
CA PRO A 325 -16.17 -0.32 7.44
C PRO A 325 -15.12 -0.93 6.51
N LYS A 326 -15.49 -1.16 5.25
CA LYS A 326 -14.50 -1.38 4.19
C LYS A 326 -13.59 -0.14 4.12
N TYR A 327 -12.28 -0.36 4.08
CA TYR A 327 -11.29 0.73 4.15
C TYR A 327 -10.95 1.36 2.80
N ASP A 328 -11.62 0.92 1.73
CA ASP A 328 -11.45 1.39 0.33
C ASP A 328 -11.56 2.90 0.15
N ARG A 329 -12.24 3.58 1.07
CA ARG A 329 -12.35 5.04 1.12
C ARG A 329 -11.81 5.63 2.42
N PHE A 330 -10.90 4.96 3.11
CA PHE A 330 -10.25 5.44 4.33
C PHE A 330 -8.73 5.51 4.19
N VAL A 331 -8.24 5.18 3.00
CA VAL A 331 -6.88 5.39 2.55
C VAL A 331 -6.90 6.33 1.34
N PHE A 332 -6.02 7.33 1.34
CA PHE A 332 -5.82 8.28 0.28
C PHE A 332 -4.35 8.23 -0.14
N MET A 333 -4.08 7.51 -1.22
CA MET A 333 -2.76 7.42 -1.83
C MET A 333 -2.69 8.38 -3.03
N HIS A 334 -1.75 9.33 -2.99
CA HIS A 334 -1.55 10.28 -4.07
C HIS A 334 -0.09 10.70 -4.18
N ARG A 335 0.23 11.49 -5.21
CA ARG A 335 1.55 12.10 -5.39
C ARG A 335 1.49 13.59 -5.08
N PRO A 336 1.89 14.06 -3.89
CA PRO A 336 1.90 15.50 -3.59
C PRO A 336 2.80 16.30 -4.55
N LYS A 337 3.90 15.68 -4.96
CA LYS A 337 4.89 16.22 -5.93
C LYS A 337 5.27 15.14 -6.93
N LYS A 338 5.99 15.53 -7.99
CA LYS A 338 6.46 14.60 -9.04
C LYS A 338 7.33 13.46 -8.51
N ASP A 339 7.99 13.67 -7.38
CA ASP A 339 9.01 12.84 -6.75
C ASP A 339 8.61 12.37 -5.35
N GLU A 340 7.34 12.54 -4.96
CA GLU A 340 6.84 12.12 -3.64
C GLU A 340 5.59 11.23 -3.77
N LEU A 341 5.50 10.21 -2.92
CA LEU A 341 4.32 9.36 -2.73
C LEU A 341 3.82 9.59 -1.30
N SER A 342 2.54 9.91 -1.14
CA SER A 342 1.88 10.05 0.16
C SER A 342 0.75 9.03 0.29
N ILE A 343 0.66 8.39 1.46
CA ILE A 343 -0.41 7.49 1.85
C ILE A 343 -1.00 8.04 3.15
N ARG A 344 -2.19 8.61 3.07
CA ARG A 344 -2.94 9.12 4.23
C ARG A 344 -4.01 8.13 4.62
N ILE A 345 -4.00 7.67 5.86
CA ILE A 345 -4.96 6.71 6.39
C ILE A 345 -5.69 7.37 7.56
N ARG A 346 -7.03 7.37 7.52
CA ARG A 346 -7.86 7.81 8.64
C ARG A 346 -8.75 6.67 9.10
N SER A 347 -8.65 6.33 10.37
CA SER A 347 -9.35 5.20 10.96
C SER A 347 -10.57 5.66 11.75
N PRO A 348 -11.80 5.21 11.41
CA PRO A 348 -12.99 5.45 12.22
C PRO A 348 -13.03 4.59 13.50
N VAL A 349 -12.10 3.66 13.68
CA VAL A 349 -12.03 2.75 14.83
C VAL A 349 -10.66 2.78 15.48
N THR A 350 -10.56 2.27 16.70
CA THR A 350 -9.28 1.95 17.31
C THR A 350 -8.80 0.57 16.85
N GLY A 351 -7.50 0.33 16.95
CA GLY A 351 -6.93 -0.99 16.69
C GLY A 351 -5.55 -0.95 16.09
N THR A 352 -5.06 -2.15 15.77
CA THR A 352 -3.76 -2.37 15.14
C THR A 352 -3.97 -2.82 13.70
N PHE A 353 -3.26 -2.16 12.80
CA PHE A 353 -3.32 -2.37 11.36
C PHE A 353 -1.94 -2.69 10.83
N ARG A 354 -1.90 -3.46 9.74
CA ARG A 354 -0.70 -3.71 8.96
C ARG A 354 -0.90 -3.11 7.57
N LEU A 355 -0.07 -2.15 7.21
CA LEU A 355 -0.01 -1.57 5.87
C LEU A 355 1.12 -2.25 5.11
N GLU A 356 0.82 -2.77 3.93
CA GLU A 356 1.82 -3.22 2.96
C GLU A 356 1.74 -2.34 1.73
N LEU A 357 2.85 -1.72 1.34
CA LEU A 357 2.99 -1.02 0.08
C LEU A 357 3.71 -1.96 -0.89
N VAL A 358 3.13 -2.19 -2.06
CA VAL A 358 3.76 -2.90 -3.18
C VAL A 358 3.98 -1.95 -4.34
N GLY A 359 4.97 -2.21 -5.16
CA GLY A 359 5.28 -1.34 -6.30
C GLY A 359 6.04 -2.03 -7.41
N ARG A 360 6.06 -1.39 -8.58
CA ARG A 360 6.83 -1.82 -9.74
C ARG A 360 7.25 -0.65 -10.62
N ASP A 361 8.27 -0.89 -11.43
CA ASP A 361 8.67 -0.03 -12.55
C ASP A 361 8.07 -0.56 -13.86
N THR A 362 7.16 0.21 -14.47
CA THR A 362 6.44 -0.19 -15.68
C THR A 362 7.31 -0.25 -16.95
N ARG A 363 8.54 0.26 -16.90
CA ARG A 363 9.52 0.15 -18.01
C ARG A 363 10.08 -1.25 -18.14
N ILE A 364 10.17 -1.99 -17.03
CA ILE A 364 10.69 -3.36 -17.03
C ILE A 364 9.59 -4.27 -17.57
N LYS A 365 9.87 -4.93 -18.69
CA LYS A 365 8.93 -5.81 -19.41
C LYS A 365 9.20 -7.31 -19.20
N ASP A 366 10.01 -7.64 -18.21
CA ASP A 366 10.25 -9.04 -17.85
C ASP A 366 8.95 -9.63 -17.27
N PRO A 367 8.39 -10.72 -17.83
CA PRO A 367 7.15 -11.33 -17.32
C PRO A 367 7.21 -11.78 -15.86
N VAL A 368 8.41 -11.97 -15.31
CA VAL A 368 8.62 -12.35 -13.90
C VAL A 368 8.72 -11.12 -13.00
N TYR A 369 8.94 -9.93 -13.56
CA TYR A 369 9.03 -8.68 -12.82
C TYR A 369 7.64 -8.05 -12.67
N ASP A 370 7.04 -8.29 -11.51
CA ASP A 370 5.73 -7.73 -11.15
C ASP A 370 5.80 -6.89 -9.86
N TYR A 371 4.63 -6.45 -9.39
CA TYR A 371 4.45 -5.84 -8.08
C TYR A 371 5.08 -6.72 -7.00
N ASP A 372 5.90 -6.08 -6.18
CA ASP A 372 6.54 -6.71 -5.05
C ASP A 372 6.57 -5.73 -3.88
N TRP A 373 6.74 -6.26 -2.67
CA TRP A 373 6.71 -5.47 -1.45
C TRP A 373 7.81 -4.41 -1.45
N VAL A 374 7.39 -3.18 -1.18
CA VAL A 374 8.23 -1.99 -1.00
C VAL A 374 8.49 -1.80 0.49
N VAL A 375 7.43 -1.66 1.29
CA VAL A 375 7.55 -1.44 2.73
C VAL A 375 6.34 -1.96 3.47
N LEU A 376 6.56 -2.45 4.69
CA LEU A 376 5.49 -2.83 5.60
C LEU A 376 5.56 -2.00 6.89
N TYR A 377 4.40 -1.54 7.35
CA TYR A 377 4.23 -0.82 8.62
C TYR A 377 3.17 -1.48 9.49
N LYS A 378 3.36 -1.39 10.81
CA LYS A 378 2.35 -1.65 11.82
C LYS A 378 1.83 -0.32 12.36
N ILE A 379 0.55 -0.04 12.16
CA ILE A 379 -0.08 1.22 12.54
C ILE A 379 -1.02 0.96 13.72
N ARG A 380 -0.86 1.70 14.81
CA ARG A 380 -1.73 1.62 15.99
C ARG A 380 -2.55 2.89 16.11
N PHE A 381 -3.86 2.78 15.97
CA PHE A 381 -4.80 3.86 16.25
C PHE A 381 -5.34 3.74 17.67
N PHE A 382 -4.90 4.63 18.55
CA PHE A 382 -5.36 4.69 19.94
C PHE A 382 -6.66 5.46 20.11
N LYS A 383 -7.04 6.26 19.10
CA LYS A 383 -8.30 7.01 19.05
C LYS A 383 -8.90 6.88 17.66
N ALA A 384 -10.21 6.70 17.59
CA ALA A 384 -10.96 6.85 16.34
C ALA A 384 -10.91 8.30 15.87
N LYS A 385 -10.82 8.52 14.55
CA LYS A 385 -10.88 9.85 13.96
C LYS A 385 -12.26 10.46 14.23
N GLU A 386 -12.29 11.63 14.86
CA GLU A 386 -13.55 12.34 15.10
C GLU A 386 -14.19 12.75 13.77
N LYS A 387 -15.49 12.50 13.63
CA LYS A 387 -16.24 12.75 12.38
C LYS A 387 -15.52 12.16 11.17
N CYS A 388 -15.01 10.94 11.31
CA CYS A 388 -14.33 10.23 10.23
C CYS A 388 -15.29 10.01 9.06
N LEU A 389 -15.15 10.81 8.02
CA LEU A 389 -15.85 10.61 6.76
C LEU A 389 -14.95 9.77 5.85
N PRO A 390 -15.52 8.93 4.98
CA PRO A 390 -14.74 8.32 3.91
C PRO A 390 -14.19 9.41 2.99
N PHE A 391 -12.98 9.20 2.47
CA PHE A 391 -12.43 9.94 1.32
C PHE A 391 -13.42 9.81 0.16
N PRO A 392 -13.41 10.76 -0.79
CA PRO A 392 -14.21 10.58 -1.98
C PRO A 392 -13.85 9.25 -2.65
N SER A 393 -14.80 8.63 -3.36
CA SER A 393 -14.53 7.38 -4.06
C SER A 393 -13.30 7.51 -4.96
N MET A 394 -12.38 6.56 -4.80
CA MET A 394 -11.14 6.52 -5.57
C MET A 394 -11.49 6.18 -7.03
N PRO A 395 -11.20 7.08 -7.98
CA PRO A 395 -11.49 6.82 -9.38
C PRO A 395 -10.53 5.77 -9.95
N GLU A 396 -10.93 5.09 -11.03
CA GLU A 396 -10.14 4.00 -11.66
C GLU A 396 -8.71 4.39 -12.04
N LEU A 397 -8.46 5.67 -12.37
CA LEU A 397 -7.12 6.18 -12.71
C LEU A 397 -6.30 6.67 -11.50
N GLY A 398 -6.85 6.55 -10.29
CA GLY A 398 -6.27 7.12 -9.08
C GLY A 398 -6.35 8.65 -9.04
N TRP A 399 -5.58 9.24 -8.12
CA TRP A 399 -5.56 10.68 -7.84
C TRP A 399 -4.43 11.42 -8.56
N GLY A 400 -4.78 12.55 -9.18
CA GLY A 400 -3.92 13.41 -9.99
C GLY A 400 -4.15 13.25 -11.50
N PRO A 401 -3.26 13.83 -12.32
CA PRO A 401 -3.27 13.62 -13.77
C PRO A 401 -2.90 12.17 -14.13
N GLY A 402 -3.76 11.52 -14.91
CA GLY A 402 -3.58 10.15 -15.38
C GLY A 402 -2.80 10.06 -16.70
N PRO A 403 -2.36 8.86 -17.12
CA PRO A 403 -1.60 8.64 -18.35
C PRO A 403 -2.37 9.05 -19.62
N TYR A 404 -3.71 9.06 -19.56
CA TYR A 404 -4.54 9.46 -20.69
C TYR A 404 -4.46 10.97 -21.00
N ALA A 405 -4.06 11.82 -20.04
CA ALA A 405 -3.86 13.25 -20.29
C ALA A 405 -2.82 13.48 -21.41
N MET A 406 -1.69 12.79 -21.34
CA MET A 406 -0.65 12.88 -22.37
C MET A 406 -1.08 12.27 -23.71
N GLN A 407 -1.94 11.26 -23.69
CA GLN A 407 -2.51 10.67 -24.91
C GLN A 407 -3.46 11.66 -25.62
N LEU A 408 -4.20 12.47 -24.86
CA LEU A 408 -5.01 13.59 -25.37
C LEU A 408 -4.17 14.76 -25.89
N GLY A 409 -2.85 14.78 -25.64
CA GLY A 409 -1.99 15.91 -25.95
C GLY A 409 -1.98 17.00 -24.89
N LEU A 410 -2.31 16.66 -23.63
CA LEU A 410 -2.34 17.56 -22.49
C LEU A 410 -1.22 17.25 -21.49
N SER A 411 -0.70 18.30 -20.85
CA SER A 411 0.22 18.19 -19.71
C SER A 411 -0.32 18.99 -18.53
N PRO A 412 -0.30 18.47 -17.28
CA PRO A 412 -0.74 19.23 -16.10
C PRO A 412 0.13 20.48 -15.90
N LEU A 413 -0.50 21.66 -15.80
CA LEU A 413 0.20 22.94 -15.64
C LEU A 413 0.14 23.45 -14.20
N SER A 414 -1.01 23.39 -13.53
CA SER A 414 -1.19 23.93 -12.18
C SER A 414 -0.96 22.91 -11.05
N HIS A 415 -1.52 21.71 -11.17
CA HIS A 415 -1.61 20.75 -10.06
C HIS A 415 -1.25 19.34 -10.53
N CYS A 416 -0.04 18.89 -10.20
CA CYS A 416 0.36 17.49 -10.31
C CYS A 416 -0.09 16.67 -9.08
N SER A 417 -0.47 17.35 -8.00
CA SER A 417 -1.01 16.75 -6.78
C SER A 417 -2.42 16.23 -6.98
N GLY A 418 -2.69 15.04 -6.45
CA GLY A 418 -4.06 14.50 -6.33
C GLY A 418 -4.96 15.26 -5.36
N GLU A 419 -4.41 16.13 -4.49
CA GLU A 419 -5.16 17.01 -3.59
C GLU A 419 -4.99 18.48 -4.02
N VAL A 420 -6.09 19.23 -4.06
CA VAL A 420 -6.13 20.67 -4.36
C VAL A 420 -6.96 21.40 -3.29
N LYS A 421 -6.37 22.43 -2.69
CA LYS A 421 -7.06 23.28 -1.71
C LYS A 421 -7.74 24.45 -2.42
N ALA A 422 -9.02 24.65 -2.14
CA ALA A 422 -9.75 25.82 -2.62
C ALA A 422 -9.29 27.09 -1.91
N ASN A 423 -9.43 28.22 -2.59
CA ASN A 423 -9.12 29.54 -2.05
C ASN A 423 -10.13 29.97 -0.96
N THR A 424 -9.98 31.19 -0.45
CA THR A 424 -10.87 31.76 0.60
C THR A 424 -12.32 31.95 0.16
N LEU A 425 -12.60 31.88 -1.14
CA LEU A 425 -13.93 31.96 -1.72
C LEU A 425 -14.53 30.58 -2.01
N GLY A 426 -13.82 29.50 -1.67
CA GLY A 426 -14.22 28.13 -1.99
C GLY A 426 -14.05 27.79 -3.47
N GLU A 427 -13.19 28.51 -4.19
CA GLU A 427 -12.95 28.32 -5.62
C GLU A 427 -11.60 27.63 -5.87
N ALA A 428 -11.52 26.83 -6.92
CA ALA A 428 -10.27 26.23 -7.39
C ALA A 428 -10.15 26.36 -8.90
N GLU A 429 -8.92 26.50 -9.39
CA GLU A 429 -8.61 26.50 -10.82
C GLU A 429 -7.58 25.40 -11.12
N ILE A 430 -7.89 24.53 -12.07
CA ILE A 430 -7.01 23.45 -12.52
C ILE A 430 -6.75 23.62 -14.00
N SER A 431 -5.49 23.72 -14.40
CA SER A 431 -5.11 23.96 -15.79
C SER A 431 -4.17 22.90 -16.35
N PHE A 432 -4.35 22.64 -17.64
CA PHE A 432 -3.51 21.78 -18.47
C PHE A 432 -3.00 22.57 -19.66
N GLU A 433 -1.73 22.41 -20.00
CA GLU A 433 -1.15 22.93 -21.24
C GLU A 433 -1.47 21.98 -22.40
N VAL A 434 -1.79 22.54 -23.57
CA VAL A 434 -1.95 21.79 -24.81
C VAL A 434 -0.58 21.64 -25.46
N CYS A 435 -0.02 20.44 -25.37
CA CYS A 435 1.30 20.12 -25.91
C CYS A 435 1.24 19.55 -27.34
N ASP A 436 0.10 18.98 -27.76
CA ASP A 436 -0.08 18.40 -29.10
C ASP A 436 -1.51 18.66 -29.61
N TYR A 437 -1.66 19.72 -30.42
CA TYR A 437 -2.94 20.10 -31.03
C TYR A 437 -3.49 19.06 -32.00
N ASN A 438 -2.63 18.25 -32.64
CA ASN A 438 -3.08 17.24 -33.60
C ASN A 438 -3.74 16.06 -32.89
N ARG A 439 -3.22 15.67 -31.71
CA ARG A 439 -3.85 14.64 -30.86
C ARG A 439 -5.13 15.13 -30.21
N LEU A 440 -5.13 16.40 -29.81
CA LEU A 440 -6.27 17.00 -29.15
C LEU A 440 -7.49 17.09 -30.08
N GLY A 441 -7.27 17.48 -31.34
CA GLY A 441 -8.34 17.59 -32.33
C GLY A 441 -9.39 18.63 -31.93
N ASN A 442 -10.65 18.20 -31.83
CA ASN A 442 -11.77 19.01 -31.31
C ASN A 442 -12.37 18.34 -30.07
N PRO A 443 -11.72 18.44 -28.91
CA PRO A 443 -12.10 17.71 -27.71
C PRO A 443 -13.36 18.33 -27.08
N MET A 444 -14.15 17.47 -26.46
CA MET A 444 -15.15 17.87 -25.46
C MET A 444 -14.59 17.53 -24.09
N PHE A 445 -14.71 18.46 -23.14
CA PHE A 445 -14.29 18.27 -21.78
C PHE A 445 -15.47 18.28 -20.82
N TYR A 446 -15.40 17.45 -19.79
CA TYR A 446 -16.42 17.34 -18.77
C TYR A 446 -15.77 17.32 -17.40
N GLY A 447 -16.36 18.04 -16.45
CA GLY A 447 -15.95 18.04 -15.06
C GLY A 447 -17.10 17.60 -14.17
N THR A 448 -16.94 16.48 -13.47
CA THR A 448 -17.94 15.95 -12.53
C THR A 448 -17.46 16.18 -11.11
N LEU A 449 -18.16 17.03 -10.36
CA LEU A 449 -17.92 17.24 -8.94
C LEU A 449 -18.86 16.36 -8.11
N SER A 450 -18.32 15.61 -7.15
CA SER A 450 -19.10 14.81 -6.21
C SER A 450 -18.69 15.12 -4.77
N LYS A 451 -19.64 15.07 -3.83
CA LYS A 451 -19.36 15.28 -2.41
C LYS A 451 -18.93 13.97 -1.74
N SER A 452 -17.93 14.03 -0.86
CA SER A 452 -17.60 12.89 0.01
C SER A 452 -18.78 12.50 0.92
N GLY A 453 -19.13 11.21 0.95
CA GLY A 453 -20.24 10.67 1.73
C GLY A 453 -20.52 9.19 1.45
N SER A 454 -21.57 8.62 2.06
CA SER A 454 -21.97 7.22 1.83
C SER A 454 -22.44 6.97 0.38
N ASN A 455 -23.08 7.96 -0.24
CA ASN A 455 -23.46 7.95 -1.65
C ASN A 455 -22.74 9.13 -2.34
N ASP A 456 -21.95 8.88 -3.39
CA ASP A 456 -21.26 9.94 -4.14
C ASP A 456 -22.28 10.83 -4.88
N GLU A 457 -22.77 11.86 -4.17
CA GLU A 457 -23.77 12.77 -4.70
C GLU A 457 -23.11 13.74 -5.69
N LYS A 458 -23.50 13.63 -6.97
CA LYS A 458 -23.05 14.53 -8.04
C LYS A 458 -23.63 15.93 -7.84
N ILE A 459 -22.77 16.94 -7.82
CA ILE A 459 -23.13 18.34 -7.66
C ILE A 459 -23.06 19.03 -9.01
N LYS A 460 -24.23 19.42 -9.53
CA LYS A 460 -24.35 20.12 -10.81
C LYS A 460 -23.97 21.60 -10.67
N ASP A 461 -23.69 22.23 -11.80
CA ASP A 461 -23.55 23.68 -11.92
C ASP A 461 -22.37 24.26 -11.09
N ARG A 462 -21.32 23.46 -10.84
CA ARG A 462 -20.15 23.84 -10.04
C ARG A 462 -18.82 23.81 -10.79
N VAL A 463 -18.81 23.22 -11.98
CA VAL A 463 -17.60 23.09 -12.79
C VAL A 463 -17.90 23.61 -14.18
N VAL A 464 -17.03 24.47 -14.68
CA VAL A 464 -17.00 24.91 -16.07
C VAL A 464 -15.56 24.85 -16.55
N HIS A 465 -15.35 24.79 -17.86
CA HIS A 465 -14.02 24.78 -18.43
C HIS A 465 -13.90 25.83 -19.54
N ARG A 466 -12.69 26.31 -19.80
CA ARG A 466 -12.38 27.21 -20.91
C ARG A 466 -11.09 26.78 -21.59
N VAL A 467 -11.00 27.06 -22.88
CA VAL A 467 -9.79 26.82 -23.67
C VAL A 467 -9.27 28.16 -24.17
N GLU A 468 -8.13 28.61 -23.66
CA GLU A 468 -7.55 29.90 -24.00
C GLU A 468 -6.02 29.86 -23.88
N ASN A 469 -5.32 30.61 -24.73
CA ASN A 469 -3.85 30.76 -24.67
C ASN A 469 -3.08 29.42 -24.61
N GLY A 470 -3.56 28.41 -25.35
CA GLY A 470 -2.95 27.07 -25.37
C GLY A 470 -3.16 26.26 -24.08
N ARG A 471 -4.16 26.61 -23.28
CA ARG A 471 -4.47 25.93 -22.02
C ARG A 471 -5.93 25.50 -21.97
N VAL A 472 -6.18 24.37 -21.32
CA VAL A 472 -7.51 23.92 -20.89
C VAL A 472 -7.61 24.17 -19.40
N ILE A 473 -8.57 24.99 -18.98
CA ILE A 473 -8.68 25.48 -17.60
C ILE A 473 -10.06 25.14 -17.06
N PHE A 474 -10.10 24.43 -15.94
CA PHE A 474 -11.32 24.08 -15.21
C PHE A 474 -11.47 25.00 -14.01
N ASN A 475 -12.61 25.68 -13.92
CA ASN A 475 -12.98 26.53 -12.80
C ASN A 475 -14.03 25.81 -11.94
N ILE A 476 -13.76 25.68 -10.65
CA ILE A 476 -14.58 24.92 -9.71
C ILE A 476 -15.05 25.82 -8.57
N LYS A 477 -16.34 25.70 -8.20
CA LYS A 477 -16.94 26.36 -7.04
C LYS A 477 -17.43 25.33 -6.03
N LEU A 478 -16.83 25.29 -4.85
CA LEU A 478 -17.23 24.36 -3.79
C LEU A 478 -18.36 24.93 -2.94
N PRO A 479 -19.43 24.17 -2.69
CA PRO A 479 -20.64 24.71 -2.08
C PRO A 479 -20.51 24.97 -0.58
N LYS A 480 -19.65 24.24 0.13
CA LYS A 480 -19.45 24.41 1.58
C LYS A 480 -18.12 23.79 2.00
N ARG A 481 -17.79 23.96 3.28
CA ARG A 481 -16.69 23.25 3.93
C ARG A 481 -16.85 21.73 3.76
N GLY A 482 -15.77 21.08 3.33
CA GLY A 482 -15.73 19.64 3.13
C GLY A 482 -14.72 19.20 2.08
N GLU A 483 -14.74 17.89 1.81
CA GLU A 483 -13.95 17.22 0.79
C GLU A 483 -14.86 16.80 -0.37
N TYR A 484 -14.33 16.88 -1.58
CA TYR A 484 -15.04 16.61 -2.82
C TYR A 484 -14.13 15.87 -3.80
N SER A 485 -14.68 14.99 -4.64
CA SER A 485 -13.98 14.48 -5.83
C SER A 485 -14.33 15.32 -7.05
N LEU A 486 -13.32 15.65 -7.82
CA LEU A 486 -13.45 16.14 -9.18
C LEU A 486 -12.90 15.07 -10.14
N ALA A 487 -13.76 14.55 -11.01
CA ALA A 487 -13.36 13.73 -12.15
C ALA A 487 -13.37 14.58 -13.42
N ILE A 488 -12.31 14.49 -14.22
CA ILE A 488 -12.16 15.24 -15.47
C ILE A 488 -12.04 14.26 -16.65
N ASP A 489 -12.97 14.39 -17.58
CA ASP A 489 -13.07 13.55 -18.77
C ASP A 489 -12.84 14.36 -20.05
N GLY A 490 -12.23 13.72 -21.05
CA GLY A 490 -11.92 14.33 -22.34
C GLY A 490 -12.19 13.37 -23.49
N THR A 491 -12.57 13.91 -24.65
CA THR A 491 -12.73 13.13 -25.89
C THR A 491 -11.57 13.37 -26.84
N SER A 492 -11.23 12.35 -27.66
CA SER A 492 -10.31 12.49 -28.79
C SER A 492 -10.78 11.63 -29.97
N GLY A 493 -10.35 12.01 -31.18
CA GLY A 493 -10.61 11.28 -32.41
C GLY A 493 -12.00 11.50 -33.03
N LYS A 494 -12.29 10.75 -34.10
CA LYS A 494 -13.49 10.91 -34.94
C LYS A 494 -14.78 10.37 -34.31
N LYS A 495 -14.68 9.49 -33.31
CA LYS A 495 -15.81 8.96 -32.51
C LYS A 495 -15.59 9.36 -31.05
N PRO A 496 -16.11 10.50 -30.61
CA PRO A 496 -15.80 11.05 -29.30
C PRO A 496 -16.46 10.22 -28.19
N THR A 497 -15.68 9.38 -27.51
CA THR A 497 -16.08 8.77 -26.23
C THR A 497 -15.35 9.48 -25.10
N PRO A 498 -16.07 10.02 -24.09
CA PRO A 498 -15.44 10.61 -22.92
C PRO A 498 -14.60 9.56 -22.20
N ARG A 499 -13.37 9.92 -21.87
CA ARG A 499 -12.47 9.10 -21.06
C ARG A 499 -11.86 9.96 -19.97
N ASN A 500 -11.84 9.44 -18.76
CA ASN A 500 -11.22 10.09 -17.62
C ASN A 500 -9.73 10.29 -17.90
N PHE A 501 -9.19 11.47 -17.57
CA PHE A 501 -7.76 11.74 -17.69
C PHE A 501 -7.15 12.38 -16.46
N ALA A 502 -7.96 12.86 -15.51
CA ALA A 502 -7.45 13.38 -14.24
C ALA A 502 -8.53 13.33 -13.16
N ASN A 503 -8.11 13.12 -11.92
CA ASN A 503 -9.00 13.21 -10.76
C ASN A 503 -8.34 13.97 -9.62
N TYR A 504 -9.12 14.74 -8.86
CA TYR A 504 -8.60 15.55 -7.77
C TYR A 504 -9.52 15.52 -6.56
N MET A 505 -8.95 15.36 -5.37
CA MET A 505 -9.64 15.62 -4.12
C MET A 505 -9.55 17.12 -3.85
N LEU A 506 -10.69 17.79 -3.87
CA LEU A 506 -10.80 19.21 -3.57
C LEU A 506 -11.17 19.40 -2.11
N VAL A 507 -10.43 20.26 -1.40
CA VAL A 507 -10.67 20.55 0.02
C VAL A 507 -11.04 22.01 0.19
N SER A 508 -12.14 22.28 0.91
CA SER A 508 -12.54 23.63 1.33
C SER A 508 -12.74 23.69 2.83
N ASP A 509 -12.14 24.71 3.46
CA ASP A 509 -12.35 25.03 4.88
C ASP A 509 -13.43 26.11 5.09
N GLN A 510 -13.99 26.67 4.02
CA GLN A 510 -14.79 27.89 4.06
C GLN A 510 -16.27 27.62 4.37
N ARG A 511 -16.83 28.43 5.28
CA ARG A 511 -18.28 28.48 5.55
C ARG A 511 -18.90 29.62 4.78
N LEU A 512 -19.25 29.37 3.52
CA LEU A 512 -19.92 30.36 2.68
C LEU A 512 -21.39 30.48 3.08
N SER A 513 -21.86 31.70 3.34
CA SER A 513 -23.28 31.97 3.61
C SER A 513 -24.16 31.79 2.37
N HIS A 514 -23.64 32.13 1.19
CA HIS A 514 -24.34 32.03 -0.09
C HIS A 514 -23.38 31.48 -1.16
N PRO A 515 -23.28 30.14 -1.31
CA PRO A 515 -22.32 29.54 -2.23
C PRO A 515 -22.75 29.71 -3.70
N SER A 516 -22.00 30.50 -4.46
CA SER A 516 -22.31 30.77 -5.87
C SER A 516 -22.19 29.52 -6.76
N SER A 517 -23.14 29.35 -7.67
CA SER A 517 -23.13 28.32 -8.72
C SER A 517 -22.90 28.98 -10.07
N TYR A 518 -22.46 28.19 -11.06
CA TYR A 518 -22.48 28.63 -12.44
C TYR A 518 -23.91 28.55 -13.02
N PRO A 519 -24.25 29.39 -14.00
CA PRO A 519 -25.50 29.27 -14.74
C PRO A 519 -25.56 27.94 -15.50
N ARG A 520 -26.77 27.41 -15.67
CA ARG A 520 -26.99 26.16 -16.43
C ARG A 520 -26.70 26.36 -17.92
N GLY A 521 -26.25 25.29 -18.58
CA GLY A 521 -26.01 25.24 -20.02
C GLY A 521 -24.64 25.75 -20.47
N PHE A 522 -23.67 25.84 -19.56
CA PHE A 522 -22.28 26.24 -19.83
C PHE A 522 -21.28 25.10 -19.56
N ASP A 523 -21.78 23.87 -19.45
CA ASP A 523 -21.03 22.64 -19.22
C ASP A 523 -20.20 22.20 -20.43
N GLU A 524 -20.62 22.56 -21.65
CA GLU A 524 -19.87 22.36 -22.91
C GLU A 524 -18.71 23.35 -23.12
N GLY A 525 -18.28 24.02 -22.05
CA GLY A 525 -17.18 24.96 -22.05
C GLY A 525 -17.60 26.40 -22.34
N ILE A 526 -16.83 27.34 -21.82
CA ILE A 526 -17.01 28.77 -22.01
C ILE A 526 -15.89 29.32 -22.89
N GLY A 527 -16.15 30.45 -23.53
CA GLY A 527 -15.26 31.11 -24.48
C GLY A 527 -15.68 30.89 -25.93
N ARG A 528 -14.70 31.00 -26.82
CA ARG A 528 -14.87 30.93 -28.28
C ARG A 528 -15.35 29.55 -28.73
N LYS A 529 -16.33 29.51 -29.62
CA LYS A 529 -16.85 28.28 -30.26
C LYS A 529 -16.39 28.16 -31.71
N VAL A 530 -16.48 26.95 -32.28
CA VAL A 530 -16.08 26.67 -33.68
C VAL A 530 -16.84 27.56 -34.68
N ALA A 531 -18.12 27.86 -34.42
CA ALA A 531 -18.94 28.72 -35.27
C ALA A 531 -18.39 30.15 -35.37
N CYS A 532 -17.69 30.65 -34.36
CA CYS A 532 -17.08 31.98 -34.33
C CYS A 532 -16.10 32.15 -35.50
N THR A 533 -15.23 31.16 -35.74
CA THR A 533 -14.30 31.16 -36.89
C THR A 533 -15.03 30.94 -38.21
N ARG A 534 -16.02 30.04 -38.25
CA ARG A 534 -16.76 29.74 -39.49
C ARG A 534 -17.60 30.92 -39.98
N PHE A 535 -18.10 31.77 -39.08
CA PHE A 535 -18.91 32.93 -39.41
C PHE A 535 -18.12 34.24 -39.50
N ASP A 536 -16.78 34.17 -39.41
CA ASP A 536 -15.88 35.32 -39.42
C ASP A 536 -16.27 36.38 -38.38
N ILE A 537 -16.50 35.91 -37.15
CA ILE A 537 -16.84 36.73 -35.99
C ILE A 537 -15.64 36.71 -35.04
N GLU A 538 -15.19 37.88 -34.58
CA GLU A 538 -14.05 37.99 -33.68
C GLU A 538 -14.43 38.83 -32.44
N PRO A 539 -14.15 38.37 -31.21
CA PRO A 539 -14.33 39.21 -30.04
C PRO A 539 -13.32 40.37 -30.08
N LEU A 540 -13.78 41.60 -29.87
CA LEU A 540 -12.95 42.81 -29.76
C LEU A 540 -12.65 43.19 -28.31
N SER A 541 -13.40 42.62 -27.37
CA SER A 541 -13.23 42.83 -25.93
C SER A 541 -13.42 41.50 -25.20
N HIS A 542 -12.81 41.35 -24.03
CA HIS A 542 -13.02 40.19 -23.15
C HIS A 542 -12.81 38.85 -23.87
N PHE A 543 -11.56 38.55 -24.24
CA PHE A 543 -11.22 37.31 -24.94
C PHE A 543 -11.44 36.04 -24.10
N SER A 544 -11.39 36.15 -22.77
CA SER A 544 -11.70 35.02 -21.89
C SER A 544 -13.20 34.78 -21.79
N GLY A 545 -13.60 33.51 -21.78
CA GLY A 545 -14.97 33.12 -21.47
C GLY A 545 -15.38 33.45 -20.03
N LEU A 546 -14.42 33.67 -19.11
CA LEU A 546 -14.71 34.08 -17.74
C LEU A 546 -14.37 35.57 -17.56
N ILE A 547 -15.37 36.36 -17.18
CA ILE A 547 -15.25 37.81 -17.00
C ILE A 547 -15.51 38.15 -15.53
N HIS A 548 -14.64 38.95 -14.93
CA HIS A 548 -14.88 39.53 -13.61
C HIS A 548 -15.16 41.02 -13.76
N VAL A 549 -16.30 41.48 -13.22
CA VAL A 549 -16.70 42.89 -13.26
C VAL A 549 -16.98 43.42 -11.86
N GLN A 550 -16.63 44.68 -11.65
CA GLN A 550 -16.87 45.40 -10.40
C GLN A 550 -17.99 46.44 -10.51
N GLN A 551 -18.48 46.66 -11.73
CA GLN A 551 -19.52 47.64 -12.06
C GLN A 551 -20.79 46.91 -12.49
N GLU A 552 -21.94 47.56 -12.25
CA GLU A 552 -23.26 47.06 -12.63
C GLU A 552 -23.41 46.95 -14.16
N GLU A 553 -22.74 47.83 -14.90
CA GLU A 553 -22.78 47.88 -16.36
C GLU A 553 -21.39 47.64 -16.94
N PHE A 554 -21.35 46.87 -18.03
CA PHE A 554 -20.14 46.66 -18.82
C PHE A 554 -20.51 46.41 -20.28
N GLU A 555 -19.52 46.45 -21.16
CA GLU A 555 -19.70 46.26 -22.60
C GLU A 555 -18.88 45.08 -23.11
N ILE A 556 -19.48 44.30 -24.01
CA ILE A 556 -18.75 43.37 -24.87
C ILE A 556 -18.92 43.75 -26.34
N ALA A 557 -17.88 43.57 -27.13
CA ALA A 557 -17.84 43.95 -28.53
C ALA A 557 -17.34 42.80 -29.41
N PHE A 558 -17.92 42.69 -30.61
CA PHE A 558 -17.54 41.73 -31.65
C PHE A 558 -17.37 42.44 -32.98
N LYS A 559 -16.31 42.08 -33.70
CA LYS A 559 -16.16 42.36 -35.12
C LYS A 559 -16.98 41.34 -35.90
N VAL A 560 -17.77 41.82 -36.85
CA VAL A 560 -18.67 41.01 -37.66
C VAL A 560 -18.64 41.49 -39.11
N SER A 561 -18.97 40.59 -40.05
CA SER A 561 -19.27 41.00 -41.42
C SER A 561 -20.61 41.76 -41.50
N PRO A 562 -20.80 42.69 -42.47
CA PRO A 562 -22.00 43.53 -42.56
C PRO A 562 -23.34 42.77 -42.60
N GLU A 563 -23.33 41.54 -43.12
CA GLU A 563 -24.52 40.70 -43.27
C GLU A 563 -24.65 39.60 -42.18
N SER A 564 -23.72 39.53 -41.22
CA SER A 564 -23.81 38.59 -40.10
C SER A 564 -24.82 39.08 -39.06
N GLU A 565 -25.56 38.16 -38.45
CA GLU A 565 -26.47 38.47 -37.34
C GLU A 565 -25.94 37.83 -36.05
N LEU A 566 -25.94 38.60 -34.96
CA LEU A 566 -25.64 38.15 -33.60
C LEU A 566 -26.84 38.41 -32.70
N SER A 567 -27.02 37.55 -31.70
CA SER A 567 -27.97 37.75 -30.63
C SER A 567 -27.35 37.31 -29.31
N LEU A 568 -27.55 38.11 -28.27
CA LEU A 568 -27.05 37.82 -26.92
C LEU A 568 -28.21 37.47 -25.99
N SER A 569 -28.05 36.39 -25.23
CA SER A 569 -28.98 36.00 -24.15
C SER A 569 -28.28 36.08 -22.79
N LEU A 570 -28.84 36.87 -21.87
CA LEU A 570 -28.42 36.96 -20.48
C LEU A 570 -29.20 35.96 -19.61
N ILE A 571 -28.47 35.13 -18.87
CA ILE A 571 -28.99 34.05 -18.02
C ILE A 571 -28.47 34.26 -16.59
N GLY A 572 -29.35 34.21 -15.59
CA GLY A 572 -28.97 34.30 -14.19
C GLY A 572 -30.13 33.96 -13.27
N SER A 573 -29.85 33.61 -12.00
CA SER A 573 -30.87 33.32 -10.98
C SER A 573 -31.86 34.48 -10.78
N ASP A 574 -31.36 35.70 -10.90
CA ASP A 574 -32.10 36.94 -10.67
C ASP A 574 -32.57 37.61 -11.96
N VAL A 575 -32.48 36.91 -13.11
CA VAL A 575 -32.90 37.44 -14.41
C VAL A 575 -34.16 36.73 -14.86
N MET A 576 -35.29 37.42 -14.81
CA MET A 576 -36.52 36.94 -15.43
C MET A 576 -36.40 36.99 -16.95
N VAL A 577 -36.92 35.98 -17.65
CA VAL A 577 -36.88 35.90 -19.12
C VAL A 577 -37.48 37.15 -19.77
N SER A 578 -38.56 37.71 -19.18
CA SER A 578 -39.21 38.94 -19.62
C SER A 578 -38.33 40.19 -19.56
N ASP A 579 -37.38 40.23 -18.62
CA ASP A 579 -36.52 41.40 -18.38
C ASP A 579 -35.14 41.26 -19.02
N SER A 580 -34.75 40.04 -19.43
CA SER A 580 -33.45 39.77 -20.06
C SER A 580 -33.15 40.69 -21.26
N ARG A 581 -34.16 41.01 -22.09
CA ARG A 581 -34.03 41.92 -23.24
C ARG A 581 -33.87 43.39 -22.85
N ARG A 582 -34.31 43.79 -21.65
CA ARG A 582 -34.18 45.17 -21.15
C ARG A 582 -32.81 45.42 -20.51
N LEU A 583 -32.14 44.36 -20.09
CA LEU A 583 -30.82 44.40 -19.46
C LEU A 583 -29.66 44.37 -20.48
N VAL A 584 -29.97 44.20 -21.76
CA VAL A 584 -28.99 44.16 -22.84
C VAL A 584 -29.41 45.18 -23.90
N SER A 585 -28.52 46.12 -24.19
CA SER A 585 -28.70 47.07 -25.29
C SER A 585 -27.64 46.80 -26.36
N GLU A 586 -28.08 46.75 -27.62
CA GLU A 586 -27.22 46.50 -28.78
C GLU A 586 -26.96 47.81 -29.51
N THR A 587 -25.71 48.04 -29.90
CA THR A 587 -25.32 49.11 -30.82
C THR A 587 -24.52 48.51 -31.96
N ARG A 588 -24.98 48.69 -33.20
CA ARG A 588 -24.37 48.14 -34.41
C ARG A 588 -23.81 49.23 -35.31
N THR A 589 -22.61 48.99 -35.80
CA THR A 589 -21.93 49.71 -36.89
C THR A 589 -21.66 48.73 -38.04
N ASP A 590 -21.11 49.20 -39.17
CA ASP A 590 -20.92 48.37 -40.37
C ASP A 590 -20.06 47.12 -40.14
N ASP A 591 -19.07 47.18 -39.22
CA ASP A 591 -18.12 46.09 -38.95
C ASP A 591 -18.12 45.59 -37.49
N THR A 592 -18.91 46.21 -36.61
CA THR A 592 -18.83 45.98 -35.16
C THR A 592 -20.21 45.99 -34.50
N ILE A 593 -20.47 45.00 -33.65
CA ILE A 593 -21.63 44.95 -32.74
C ILE A 593 -21.13 45.07 -31.30
N ARG A 594 -21.73 46.00 -30.54
CA ARG A 594 -21.49 46.20 -29.10
C ARG A 594 -22.74 45.87 -28.32
N TYR A 595 -22.58 45.09 -27.26
CA TYR A 595 -23.62 44.80 -26.28
C TYR A 595 -23.25 45.47 -24.96
N LYS A 596 -24.06 46.43 -24.53
CA LYS A 596 -23.98 46.98 -23.18
C LYS A 596 -24.94 46.20 -22.28
N ILE A 597 -24.38 45.52 -21.27
CA ILE A 597 -25.09 44.62 -20.36
C ILE A 597 -25.17 45.24 -18.97
N ARG A 598 -26.35 45.17 -18.36
CA ARG A 598 -26.62 45.62 -16.98
C ARG A 598 -26.95 44.43 -16.08
N LEU A 599 -26.22 44.29 -14.98
CA LEU A 599 -26.32 43.19 -14.03
C LEU A 599 -27.05 43.64 -12.76
N PRO A 600 -28.25 43.14 -12.47
CA PRO A 600 -29.12 43.73 -11.45
C PRO A 600 -28.61 43.57 -10.01
N LYS A 601 -27.81 42.54 -9.73
CA LYS A 601 -27.27 42.23 -8.39
C LYS A 601 -25.92 41.55 -8.48
N GLU A 602 -25.18 41.51 -7.38
CA GLU A 602 -23.97 40.68 -7.30
C GLU A 602 -24.32 39.21 -7.51
N GLY A 603 -23.51 38.51 -8.29
CA GLY A 603 -23.80 37.14 -8.67
C GLY A 603 -22.98 36.63 -9.83
N THR A 604 -23.33 35.44 -10.29
CA THR A 604 -22.74 34.80 -11.46
C THR A 604 -23.80 34.70 -12.56
N TYR A 605 -23.48 35.27 -13.71
CA TYR A 605 -24.37 35.37 -14.87
C TYR A 605 -23.74 34.65 -16.06
N GLY A 606 -24.58 34.19 -16.98
CA GLY A 606 -24.19 33.53 -18.21
C GLY A 606 -24.63 34.37 -19.40
N LEU A 607 -23.77 34.54 -20.39
CA LEU A 607 -24.10 35.16 -21.66
C LEU A 607 -23.91 34.13 -22.76
N LYS A 608 -24.97 33.82 -23.50
CA LYS A 608 -24.87 33.03 -24.73
C LYS A 608 -24.98 33.95 -25.93
N VAL A 609 -23.92 34.00 -26.72
CA VAL A 609 -23.90 34.72 -27.99
C VAL A 609 -24.10 33.68 -29.09
N ILE A 610 -25.21 33.80 -29.79
CA ILE A 610 -25.52 32.99 -30.98
C ILE A 610 -25.39 33.86 -32.22
N GLY A 611 -24.92 33.27 -33.30
CA GLY A 611 -24.74 33.97 -34.57
C GLY A 611 -25.15 33.14 -35.76
N LYS A 612 -25.37 33.82 -36.89
CA LYS A 612 -25.46 33.19 -38.21
C LYS A 612 -24.71 34.03 -39.23
N SER A 613 -24.17 33.35 -40.24
CA SER A 613 -23.59 33.96 -41.43
C SER A 613 -24.61 33.92 -42.59
N VAL A 614 -24.38 34.73 -43.62
CA VAL A 614 -25.13 34.77 -44.88
C VAL A 614 -25.35 33.39 -45.50
N HIS A 615 -24.38 32.49 -45.30
CA HIS A 615 -24.37 31.17 -45.91
C HIS A 615 -25.17 30.10 -45.13
N THR A 616 -25.80 30.45 -43.99
CA THR A 616 -26.58 29.52 -43.18
C THR A 616 -27.86 30.17 -42.62
N THR A 617 -28.94 29.40 -42.58
CA THR A 617 -30.20 29.82 -41.95
C THR A 617 -30.27 29.47 -40.46
N GLN A 618 -29.33 28.68 -39.95
CA GLN A 618 -29.32 28.20 -38.57
C GLN A 618 -28.41 29.06 -37.69
N PHE A 619 -28.93 29.53 -36.55
CA PHE A 619 -28.13 30.15 -35.50
C PHE A 619 -27.33 29.09 -34.75
N GLU A 620 -26.06 29.37 -34.49
CA GLU A 620 -25.16 28.53 -33.70
C GLU A 620 -24.48 29.34 -32.60
N SER A 621 -24.13 28.70 -31.48
CA SER A 621 -23.36 29.37 -30.42
C SER A 621 -21.97 29.74 -30.96
N VAL A 622 -21.65 31.03 -30.88
CA VAL A 622 -20.36 31.59 -31.31
C VAL A 622 -19.46 31.88 -30.11
N TYR A 623 -20.05 32.30 -29.00
CA TYR A 623 -19.30 32.61 -27.78
C TYR A 623 -20.19 32.45 -26.56
N ASP A 624 -19.68 31.78 -25.54
CA ASP A 624 -20.35 31.63 -24.26
C ASP A 624 -19.51 32.32 -23.17
N TYR A 625 -20.07 33.26 -22.42
CA TYR A 625 -19.39 33.90 -21.29
C TYR A 625 -20.05 33.53 -19.97
N ILE A 626 -19.22 33.48 -18.92
CA ILE A 626 -19.65 33.58 -17.54
C ILE A 626 -19.11 34.88 -16.97
N VAL A 627 -19.98 35.63 -16.32
CA VAL A 627 -19.67 36.95 -15.77
C VAL A 627 -19.89 36.91 -14.27
N GLU A 628 -18.84 37.20 -13.52
CA GLU A 628 -18.89 37.34 -12.08
C GLU A 628 -18.92 38.82 -11.70
N TYR A 629 -20.04 39.26 -11.16
CA TYR A 629 -20.20 40.62 -10.67
C TYR A 629 -20.09 40.66 -9.15
N ARG A 630 -19.10 41.43 -8.66
CA ARG A 630 -18.91 41.72 -7.24
C ARG A 630 -18.61 43.19 -7.06
N ASN A 631 -19.47 43.91 -6.33
CA ASN A 631 -19.25 45.32 -6.06
C ASN A 631 -18.37 45.47 -4.79
N PRO A 632 -17.18 46.09 -4.90
CA PRO A 632 -16.26 46.21 -3.77
C PRO A 632 -16.82 47.03 -2.59
N LEU A 633 -17.83 47.88 -2.80
CA LEU A 633 -18.41 48.73 -1.76
C LEU A 633 -19.36 47.97 -0.82
N THR A 634 -20.02 46.91 -1.31
CA THR A 634 -20.94 46.07 -0.53
C THR A 634 -20.20 45.14 0.43
N ALA A 635 -18.96 44.76 0.11
CA ALA A 635 -18.10 43.92 0.96
C ALA A 635 -17.71 44.58 2.30
N LEU A 636 -17.66 45.92 2.36
CA LEU A 636 -17.39 46.68 3.58
C LEU A 636 -18.61 46.76 4.51
N ALA A 637 -19.84 46.72 3.98
CA ALA A 637 -21.06 46.82 4.76
C ALA A 637 -21.38 45.53 5.56
N GLY A 638 -21.02 44.36 5.03
CA GLY A 638 -21.24 43.05 5.69
C GLY A 638 -20.37 42.80 6.94
N SER A 639 -19.34 43.63 7.17
CA SER A 639 -18.43 43.50 8.32
C SER A 639 -18.90 44.23 9.59
N ARG A 640 -19.97 45.04 9.52
CA ARG A 640 -20.45 45.87 10.65
C ARG A 640 -21.73 45.36 11.34
N GLN A 641 -22.35 44.27 10.88
CA GLN A 641 -23.60 43.76 11.47
C GLN A 641 -23.45 42.51 12.34
N ALA A 642 -22.23 42.09 12.68
CA ALA A 642 -21.97 41.00 13.63
C ALA A 642 -21.18 41.50 14.86
N ALA A 643 -21.61 42.60 15.48
CA ALA A 643 -21.01 43.09 16.73
C ALA A 643 -21.89 44.11 17.48
N VAL A 644 -23.17 43.82 17.76
CA VAL A 644 -23.91 44.57 18.81
C VAL A 644 -24.94 43.64 19.46
N GLY A 645 -24.78 43.38 20.76
CA GLY A 645 -25.78 42.68 21.57
C GLY A 645 -25.17 41.89 22.73
N GLY A 646 -24.45 42.56 23.63
CA GLY A 646 -24.02 42.01 24.91
C GLY A 646 -24.23 43.04 26.03
N GLU A 647 -24.48 42.53 27.24
CA GLU A 647 -24.73 43.20 28.53
C GLU A 647 -26.21 43.47 28.87
N ASN A 648 -26.75 43.26 30.08
CA ASN A 648 -26.29 42.65 31.34
C ASN A 648 -27.53 42.52 32.31
N VAL A 649 -27.34 41.83 33.46
CA VAL A 649 -27.94 42.08 34.81
C VAL A 649 -29.02 41.11 35.41
N LEU A 650 -28.53 40.23 36.31
CA LEU A 650 -28.88 39.91 37.73
C LEU A 650 -30.32 39.55 38.25
N ASN A 651 -30.44 38.29 38.76
CA ASN A 651 -30.90 37.77 40.11
C ASN A 651 -32.29 38.11 40.73
N PRO A 652 -32.78 37.43 41.83
CA PRO A 652 -32.53 36.09 42.44
C PRO A 652 -33.81 35.37 43.04
N LEU A 653 -33.61 34.36 43.91
CA LEU A 653 -34.51 33.65 44.89
C LEU A 653 -34.95 32.23 44.48
N GLY A 654 -34.87 31.15 45.27
CA GLY A 654 -34.38 30.90 46.62
C GLY A 654 -34.98 29.59 47.19
N SER A 655 -34.19 28.84 48.00
CA SER A 655 -34.58 27.83 49.03
C SER A 655 -35.24 26.51 48.55
N ASN A 656 -35.03 25.30 49.11
CA ASN A 656 -34.55 24.89 50.44
C ASN A 656 -33.94 23.46 50.44
N LYS A 657 -33.03 23.27 51.41
CA LYS A 657 -32.27 22.11 51.94
C LYS A 657 -33.15 21.00 52.60
N PRO A 658 -32.62 19.91 53.21
CA PRO A 658 -31.22 19.64 53.61
C PRO A 658 -30.63 18.23 53.33
N LEU A 659 -29.30 18.19 53.50
CA LEU A 659 -28.43 17.03 53.73
C LEU A 659 -28.58 16.47 55.14
N ASP A 660 -28.16 15.21 55.34
CA ASP A 660 -27.42 14.81 56.54
C ASP A 660 -26.18 13.97 56.18
N LEU A 661 -25.12 14.25 56.94
CA LEU A 661 -23.80 13.60 56.95
C LEU A 661 -23.81 12.34 57.82
N VAL A 662 -22.91 11.39 57.54
CA VAL A 662 -21.90 10.82 58.48
C VAL A 662 -21.14 9.68 57.76
N SER A 663 -19.81 9.70 57.87
CA SER A 663 -18.87 8.60 57.57
C SER A 663 -18.37 7.97 58.89
N PRO A 664 -17.43 7.02 58.90
CA PRO A 664 -17.40 5.66 58.36
C PRO A 664 -17.19 4.60 59.48
N ALA A 665 -17.39 3.32 59.21
CA ALA A 665 -16.76 2.25 60.00
C ALA A 665 -16.62 0.96 59.18
N ALA A 666 -15.39 0.43 59.18
CA ALA A 666 -15.03 -0.84 58.61
C ALA A 666 -15.44 -2.01 59.52
N THR A 667 -15.84 -3.13 58.93
CA THR A 667 -15.63 -4.45 59.54
C THR A 667 -15.50 -5.51 58.44
N LEU A 668 -14.33 -6.14 58.41
CA LEU A 668 -14.05 -7.43 57.78
C LEU A 668 -14.84 -8.54 58.49
N SER A 669 -15.38 -9.49 57.73
CA SER A 669 -15.08 -10.94 57.85
C SER A 669 -16.18 -11.78 57.17
N VAL A 670 -15.83 -12.52 56.12
CA VAL A 670 -16.37 -13.87 55.88
C VAL A 670 -15.18 -14.70 55.38
N GLU A 671 -14.91 -15.79 56.07
CA GLU A 671 -13.82 -16.73 55.82
C GLU A 671 -14.05 -17.43 54.46
N ASP A 672 -13.14 -17.24 53.51
CA ASP A 672 -13.08 -18.05 52.28
C ASP A 672 -12.71 -19.48 52.68
N THR A 673 -13.58 -20.44 52.34
CA THR A 673 -13.30 -21.85 52.57
C THR A 673 -12.26 -22.33 51.54
N ALA A 674 -11.42 -23.30 51.89
CA ALA A 674 -10.42 -23.88 50.97
C ALA A 674 -11.03 -24.40 49.64
N GLU A 675 -12.33 -24.69 49.62
CA GLU A 675 -13.09 -25.07 48.42
C GLU A 675 -13.33 -23.91 47.44
N ASP A 676 -13.51 -22.67 47.93
CA ASP A 676 -13.72 -21.50 47.07
C ASP A 676 -12.41 -21.08 46.37
N GLU A 677 -11.27 -21.29 47.03
CA GLU A 677 -9.95 -21.06 46.45
C GLU A 677 -9.63 -22.07 45.33
N ILE A 678 -9.98 -23.34 45.52
CA ILE A 678 -9.84 -24.37 44.48
C ILE A 678 -10.72 -24.05 43.27
N ARG A 679 -11.98 -23.61 43.46
CA ARG A 679 -12.86 -23.25 42.33
C ARG A 679 -12.36 -22.06 41.54
N LYS A 680 -11.85 -21.04 42.23
CA LYS A 680 -11.26 -19.88 41.57
C LYS A 680 -10.04 -20.29 40.74
N ARG A 681 -9.24 -21.24 41.22
CA ARG A 681 -8.13 -21.83 40.44
C ARG A 681 -8.63 -22.61 39.22
N ILE A 682 -9.70 -23.39 39.36
CA ILE A 682 -10.31 -24.14 38.24
C ILE A 682 -10.84 -23.19 37.16
N ASP A 683 -11.61 -22.17 37.52
CA ASP A 683 -12.18 -21.23 36.55
C ASP A 683 -11.08 -20.46 35.81
N VAL A 684 -10.02 -20.04 36.51
CA VAL A 684 -8.84 -19.40 35.89
C VAL A 684 -8.10 -20.36 34.95
N ALA A 685 -7.92 -21.62 35.34
CA ALA A 685 -7.24 -22.61 34.51
C ALA A 685 -8.05 -23.00 33.26
N ILE A 686 -9.39 -23.03 33.35
CA ILE A 686 -10.28 -23.23 32.20
C ILE A 686 -10.19 -22.02 31.25
N GLU A 687 -10.24 -20.79 31.77
CA GLU A 687 -10.11 -19.58 30.95
C GLU A 687 -8.75 -19.48 30.25
N ALA A 688 -7.69 -20.00 30.89
CA ALA A 688 -6.35 -20.04 30.34
C ALA A 688 -6.06 -21.26 29.44
N GLU A 689 -6.99 -22.22 29.33
CA GLU A 689 -6.79 -23.53 28.71
C GLU A 689 -5.52 -24.27 29.23
N ASP A 690 -5.21 -24.14 30.51
CA ASP A 690 -3.99 -24.70 31.12
C ASP A 690 -4.15 -26.19 31.46
N GLU A 691 -3.72 -27.07 30.54
CA GLU A 691 -3.74 -28.53 30.67
C GLU A 691 -3.09 -29.02 31.98
N TYR A 692 -1.97 -28.42 32.37
CA TYR A 692 -1.18 -28.89 33.52
C TYR A 692 -1.83 -28.52 34.84
N GLU A 693 -2.35 -27.30 34.96
CA GLU A 693 -3.04 -26.85 36.17
C GLU A 693 -4.39 -27.57 36.34
N LEU A 694 -5.13 -27.83 35.25
CA LEU A 694 -6.38 -28.59 35.30
C LEU A 694 -6.15 -30.06 35.68
N ALA A 695 -5.09 -30.69 35.16
CA ALA A 695 -4.72 -32.06 35.53
C ALA A 695 -4.26 -32.15 36.99
N ALA A 696 -3.41 -31.21 37.43
CA ALA A 696 -2.94 -31.16 38.82
C ALA A 696 -4.09 -30.95 39.81
N THR A 697 -5.04 -30.08 39.47
CA THR A 697 -6.21 -29.81 40.32
C THR A 697 -7.18 -31.01 40.34
N LEU A 698 -7.31 -31.73 39.22
CA LEU A 698 -8.07 -32.97 39.16
C LEU A 698 -7.44 -34.06 40.05
N ASP A 699 -6.13 -34.22 40.04
CA ASP A 699 -5.41 -35.18 40.89
C ASP A 699 -5.55 -34.81 42.39
N GLU A 700 -5.45 -33.52 42.72
CA GLU A 700 -5.67 -32.99 44.07
C GLU A 700 -7.09 -33.31 44.60
N LEU A 701 -8.12 -33.13 43.76
CA LEU A 701 -9.51 -33.46 44.10
C LEU A 701 -9.80 -34.96 44.18
N MET A 702 -9.11 -35.78 43.37
CA MET A 702 -9.25 -37.24 43.42
C MET A 702 -8.56 -37.85 44.64
N LEU A 703 -7.42 -37.28 45.07
CA LEU A 703 -6.65 -37.73 46.25
C LEU A 703 -7.28 -37.34 47.58
N SER A 704 -8.02 -36.23 47.63
CA SER A 704 -8.72 -35.78 48.83
C SER A 704 -9.97 -36.62 49.18
N GLY A 705 -10.36 -37.57 48.32
CA GLY A 705 -11.42 -38.53 48.60
C GLY A 705 -12.81 -37.91 48.70
N VAL A 706 -13.05 -36.81 48.00
CA VAL A 706 -14.30 -36.05 48.08
C VAL A 706 -15.49 -36.90 47.59
N THR A 707 -16.45 -37.15 48.48
CA THR A 707 -17.63 -37.99 48.21
C THR A 707 -18.93 -37.20 48.11
N ASP A 708 -18.89 -35.89 48.34
CA ASP A 708 -20.07 -35.04 48.26
C ASP A 708 -20.48 -34.79 46.80
N HIS A 709 -21.77 -34.56 46.57
CA HIS A 709 -22.31 -34.36 45.22
C HIS A 709 -21.64 -33.17 44.51
N ARG A 710 -21.20 -32.17 45.27
CA ARG A 710 -20.63 -30.92 44.74
C ARG A 710 -19.20 -31.14 44.23
N GLY A 711 -18.34 -31.83 44.98
CA GLY A 711 -17.01 -32.22 44.50
C GLY A 711 -17.04 -33.21 43.34
N GLN A 712 -17.99 -34.15 43.34
CA GLN A 712 -18.19 -35.05 42.20
C GLN A 712 -18.58 -34.30 40.91
N THR A 713 -19.34 -33.21 41.04
CA THR A 713 -19.71 -32.35 39.91
C THR A 713 -18.48 -31.62 39.35
N GLU A 714 -17.59 -31.14 40.21
CA GLU A 714 -16.38 -30.42 39.79
C GLU A 714 -15.34 -31.35 39.15
N ILE A 715 -15.19 -32.57 39.67
CA ILE A 715 -14.37 -33.63 39.05
C ILE A 715 -14.90 -33.97 37.65
N ALA A 716 -16.21 -34.06 37.48
CA ALA A 716 -16.82 -34.30 36.17
C ALA A 716 -16.57 -33.13 35.20
N ARG A 717 -16.65 -31.89 35.69
CA ARG A 717 -16.36 -30.66 34.92
C ARG A 717 -14.91 -30.61 34.46
N LEU A 718 -13.95 -30.88 35.35
CA LEU A 718 -12.52 -30.92 35.02
C LEU A 718 -12.17 -32.00 33.99
N LYS A 719 -12.71 -33.23 34.17
CA LYS A 719 -12.53 -34.32 33.20
C LYS A 719 -13.09 -33.95 31.83
N HIS A 720 -14.22 -33.25 31.80
CA HIS A 720 -14.86 -32.80 30.57
C HIS A 720 -14.03 -31.73 29.84
N GLU A 721 -13.51 -30.72 30.55
CA GLU A 721 -12.69 -29.67 29.93
C GLU A 721 -11.31 -30.21 29.49
N LEU A 722 -10.66 -31.07 30.28
CA LEU A 722 -9.43 -31.76 29.84
C LEU A 722 -9.67 -32.58 28.57
N GLN A 723 -10.81 -33.28 28.48
CA GLN A 723 -11.17 -34.02 27.28
C GLN A 723 -11.30 -33.12 26.04
N ILE A 724 -11.87 -31.92 26.19
CA ILE A 724 -11.96 -30.94 25.10
C ILE A 724 -10.56 -30.45 24.69
N ILE A 725 -9.70 -30.14 25.66
CA ILE A 725 -8.31 -29.70 25.40
C ILE A 725 -7.52 -30.77 24.64
N TYR A 726 -7.62 -32.04 25.03
CA TYR A 726 -6.96 -33.14 24.32
C TYR A 726 -7.48 -33.30 22.89
N LEU A 727 -8.80 -33.28 22.69
CA LEU A 727 -9.39 -33.36 21.35
C LEU A 727 -8.96 -32.17 20.47
N LYS A 728 -8.84 -30.98 21.05
CA LYS A 728 -8.35 -29.78 20.36
C LYS A 728 -6.89 -29.93 19.95
N LYS A 729 -6.03 -30.44 20.83
CA LYS A 729 -4.62 -30.70 20.57
C LYS A 729 -4.42 -31.75 19.48
N ASP A 730 -5.19 -32.84 19.51
CA ASP A 730 -5.15 -33.89 18.50
C ASP A 730 -5.64 -33.39 17.13
N LEU A 731 -6.69 -32.57 17.10
CA LEU A 731 -7.21 -31.98 15.87
C LEU A 731 -6.22 -30.98 15.26
N LEU A 732 -5.64 -30.09 16.08
CA LEU A 732 -4.63 -29.12 15.64
C LEU A 732 -3.33 -29.80 15.21
N GLY A 733 -2.92 -30.87 15.90
CA GLY A 733 -1.81 -31.73 15.49
C GLY A 733 -2.04 -32.35 14.11
N ALA A 734 -3.23 -32.92 13.88
CA ALA A 734 -3.61 -33.49 12.59
C ALA A 734 -3.65 -32.46 11.46
N ILE A 735 -4.10 -31.23 11.74
CA ILE A 735 -4.05 -30.08 10.81
C ILE A 735 -2.60 -29.75 10.46
N HIS A 736 -1.72 -29.65 11.45
CA HIS A 736 -0.31 -29.31 11.27
C HIS A 736 0.47 -30.36 10.47
N GLU A 737 0.23 -31.65 10.77
CA GLU A 737 0.87 -32.78 10.10
C GLU A 737 0.33 -33.02 8.68
N ARG A 738 -0.80 -32.37 8.31
CA ARG A 738 -1.46 -32.48 7.01
C ARG A 738 -1.78 -33.94 6.63
N SER A 739 -2.16 -34.75 7.62
CA SER A 739 -2.49 -36.17 7.46
C SER A 739 -4.01 -36.36 7.32
N LEU A 740 -4.47 -36.71 6.13
CA LEU A 740 -5.90 -36.92 5.86
C LEU A 740 -6.55 -38.01 6.75
N PRO A 741 -5.91 -39.19 6.99
CA PRO A 741 -6.47 -40.21 7.88
C PRO A 741 -6.61 -39.73 9.33
N GLU A 742 -5.64 -38.96 9.84
CA GLU A 742 -5.70 -38.43 11.20
C GLU A 742 -6.72 -37.29 11.32
N LEU A 743 -6.85 -36.44 10.30
CA LEU A 743 -7.89 -35.41 10.26
C LEU A 743 -9.29 -36.02 10.28
N ILE A 744 -9.55 -37.04 9.46
CA ILE A 744 -10.84 -37.76 9.45
C ILE A 744 -11.10 -38.35 10.85
N ARG A 745 -10.10 -38.98 11.46
CA ARG A 745 -10.20 -39.59 12.79
C ARG A 745 -10.53 -38.54 13.86
N SER A 746 -9.75 -37.47 13.94
CA SER A 746 -9.92 -36.41 14.95
C SER A 746 -11.25 -35.67 14.78
N VAL A 747 -11.67 -35.34 13.55
CA VAL A 747 -12.98 -34.73 13.30
C VAL A 747 -14.11 -35.67 13.69
N THR A 748 -14.02 -36.96 13.35
CA THR A 748 -15.03 -37.97 13.74
C THR A 748 -15.12 -38.08 15.26
N LEU A 749 -13.98 -38.10 15.95
CA LEU A 749 -13.93 -38.21 17.39
C LEU A 749 -14.55 -37.00 18.09
N VAL A 750 -14.33 -35.77 17.59
CA VAL A 750 -14.98 -34.55 18.10
C VAL A 750 -16.51 -34.62 17.94
N LYS A 751 -16.99 -35.17 16.80
CA LYS A 751 -18.42 -35.34 16.51
C LYS A 751 -19.08 -36.40 17.39
N GLU A 752 -18.46 -37.58 17.51
CA GLU A 752 -18.94 -38.67 18.37
C GLU A 752 -19.02 -38.26 19.84
N ARG A 753 -18.13 -37.36 20.28
CA ARG A 753 -18.11 -36.83 21.65
C ARG A 753 -19.04 -35.62 21.86
N GLY A 754 -19.65 -35.08 20.81
CA GLY A 754 -20.64 -34.00 20.90
C GLY A 754 -20.06 -32.62 21.23
N HIS A 755 -18.77 -32.37 20.95
CA HIS A 755 -18.10 -31.11 21.29
C HIS A 755 -17.99 -30.11 20.13
N GLU A 756 -18.75 -30.31 19.06
CA GLU A 756 -18.66 -29.51 17.83
C GLU A 756 -18.85 -28.00 18.07
N HIS A 757 -19.76 -27.63 18.97
CA HIS A 757 -20.09 -26.23 19.28
C HIS A 757 -18.95 -25.47 19.98
N LYS A 758 -18.04 -26.17 20.68
CA LYS A 758 -16.89 -25.57 21.35
C LYS A 758 -15.65 -25.49 20.47
N MET A 759 -15.66 -26.14 19.30
CA MET A 759 -14.49 -26.27 18.41
C MET A 759 -14.80 -25.83 16.96
N LEU A 760 -15.71 -24.86 16.81
CA LEU A 760 -16.24 -24.44 15.50
C LEU A 760 -15.19 -23.81 14.57
N ALA A 761 -14.13 -23.20 15.12
CA ALA A 761 -13.05 -22.62 14.34
C ALA A 761 -12.13 -23.73 13.82
N GLU A 762 -11.69 -24.61 14.73
CA GLU A 762 -10.79 -25.72 14.48
C GLU A 762 -11.42 -26.76 13.53
N LEU A 763 -12.72 -27.05 13.68
CA LEU A 763 -13.46 -27.92 12.76
C LEU A 763 -13.61 -27.30 11.38
N ARG A 764 -13.75 -25.97 11.26
CA ARG A 764 -13.78 -25.29 9.97
C ARG A 764 -12.43 -25.37 9.28
N GLU A 765 -11.34 -25.18 10.00
CA GLU A 765 -9.98 -25.33 9.46
C GLU A 765 -9.69 -26.78 9.06
N ALA A 766 -10.02 -27.74 9.91
CA ALA A 766 -9.87 -29.17 9.62
C ALA A 766 -10.66 -29.56 8.36
N THR A 767 -11.90 -29.08 8.21
CA THR A 767 -12.73 -29.37 7.03
C THR A 767 -12.12 -28.82 5.75
N LYS A 768 -11.64 -27.56 5.76
CA LYS A 768 -10.93 -26.97 4.62
C LYS A 768 -9.64 -27.74 4.27
N MET A 769 -8.87 -28.15 5.28
CA MET A 769 -7.65 -28.94 5.09
C MET A 769 -7.97 -30.33 4.52
N MET A 770 -9.03 -30.99 5.01
CA MET A 770 -9.50 -32.26 4.48
C MET A 770 -9.95 -32.16 3.02
N GLU A 771 -10.73 -31.13 2.66
CA GLU A 771 -11.14 -30.88 1.27
C GLU A 771 -9.93 -30.69 0.34
N ARG A 772 -8.93 -29.92 0.80
CA ARG A 772 -7.69 -29.68 0.06
C ARG A 772 -6.87 -30.96 -0.10
N LEU A 773 -6.71 -31.75 0.95
CA LEU A 773 -5.96 -33.02 0.91
C LEU A 773 -6.69 -34.08 0.07
N GLN A 774 -8.02 -34.11 0.11
CA GLN A 774 -8.83 -34.99 -0.73
C GLN A 774 -8.75 -34.59 -2.21
N GLN A 775 -8.78 -33.29 -2.52
CA GLN A 775 -8.52 -32.80 -3.88
C GLN A 775 -7.12 -33.20 -4.36
N ILE A 776 -6.10 -33.08 -3.51
CA ILE A 776 -4.73 -33.54 -3.82
C ILE A 776 -4.69 -35.05 -4.06
N GLN A 777 -5.38 -35.87 -3.23
CA GLN A 777 -5.47 -37.32 -3.46
C GLN A 777 -6.21 -37.68 -4.75
N ASN A 778 -7.27 -36.96 -5.10
CA ASN A 778 -8.01 -37.17 -6.33
C ASN A 778 -7.16 -36.81 -7.56
N LEU A 779 -6.36 -35.75 -7.46
CA LEU A 779 -5.37 -35.38 -8.48
C LEU A 779 -4.19 -36.38 -8.56
N LEU A 780 -3.88 -37.11 -7.48
CA LEU A 780 -2.90 -38.19 -7.45
C LEU A 780 -3.45 -39.52 -8.01
N HIS A 781 -4.77 -39.75 -7.98
CA HIS A 781 -5.40 -40.94 -8.57
C HIS A 781 -5.44 -40.89 -10.10
N ASP A 782 -5.43 -39.70 -10.70
CA ASP A 782 -5.31 -39.52 -12.16
C ASP A 782 -3.87 -39.68 -12.69
N VAL A 783 -2.91 -40.01 -11.82
CA VAL A 783 -1.54 -40.37 -12.20
C VAL A 783 -1.20 -41.78 -11.71
N ARG A 784 -2.02 -42.76 -12.12
CA ARG A 784 -1.52 -44.14 -12.32
C ARG A 784 -1.08 -44.27 -13.77
N VAL A 785 0.23 -44.15 -13.98
CA VAL A 785 0.87 -44.42 -15.27
C VAL A 785 1.11 -45.93 -15.37
N VAL A 786 0.55 -46.47 -16.46
CA VAL A 786 0.94 -47.71 -17.16
C VAL A 786 2.45 -47.88 -17.23
#